data_AF-A0A973DKY7-F1
#
_entry.id   AF-A0A973DKY7-F1
#
_cell.length_a   1.000
_cell.length_b   1.000
_cell.length_c   1.000
_cell.angle_alpha   90.00
_cell.angle_beta   90.00
_cell.angle_gamma   90.00
#
_symmetry.space_group_name_H-M   'P 1'
#
loop_
_entity.id
_entity.type
_entity.pdbx_description
1 polymer ?
#
loop_
_entity_poly.entity_id
_entity_poly.type
_entity_poly.pdbx_seq_one_letter_code
_entity_poly.pdbx_strand_id
1 'polypeptide(L)'
;MKKNIVLTTLSLALLTACGGSSSSNNLPQFTQSAITLSVAEDAVLSQKFTATDQDGDTITYSLANAAANGQVVIDASTGALTYTPNPNFYGTDTFSIAAADATGRTTQQISINVSAVNDAPVIAMDNILVSGGETKQGMVQATDADNDTLTYTIEQAPSNGTLTIDQNTGAITYIVTKLQETKDIFTVGVSDGTAELVTKTITIRASIASNIDRAYYYYASDQSRLQQAQTITDTLQNDQVKSNVYSSLARGYALAGFSNKVEKLLTPQSIVDQETRARAMLSAAYANVRLGNNVIAKDYLVQAQNLYNEVLATNGIATLDAQFMIDVSDVYHKMGDQQAQAQTYSLLDLLMNTLPEGTESQRLFFGYDRIVKSAVAHWQNTGVEDDRLHAIALAKRSLRLIPKIGYSTNRNGVIFSSTTLIGYEYLIKQFYQLNEIDLAKQTLAMALALYGYVDYDTDFSVAADQYADNTKNEFVWTAPDFAGFYITLYPNAESAPLTDIAKGSLWFDYVKDSIIASAEEERMIAQLAVSTSDQAALELAQSVKNDEDLRQYFTDIIAYNNSNSGAAELLVAQKRYSAAKLILDEGLALVQSDEYFAQNRSSYSFVSGDSGCNRVASLFQEMASEMPDSDYLAQAKSSAKICYDLVVEHYSTEMVDTNGVILSSNSDSIQAVAETAHLLADLEMVSELKTLLATAEVSLAQATDITVIKKIQLLSQLGRELAQGGEFILSQGYYDRAITEIVAIETSATAAAQGNATRYFYNSRRNSSSYSNKLDLIDQQQLNIVNAAVIKTTATTNIAGLFEQVMTLLADRSDLIKNEEYPNFAALFIDLGNFERATQISKDPALGDVEKASIEANIAKRLAVTDDFPSTIIASVDTDGDGMPNFFAPFATEQMITQSGLVLDPDSDNDGVNDETDAFPLDAKRQ
;
A
#
# COMPACT_ATOMS: atom_id res chain seq x y z
N MET A 1 48.53 -5.32 -55.19
CA MET A 1 48.08 -5.74 -56.53
C MET A 1 48.94 -4.98 -57.56
N LYS A 2 49.57 -5.72 -58.50
CA LYS A 2 50.12 -5.35 -59.84
C LYS A 2 50.03 -3.86 -60.27
N LYS A 3 50.96 -3.20 -60.97
CA LYS A 3 52.10 -3.59 -61.84
C LYS A 3 52.80 -2.29 -62.34
N ASN A 4 54.13 -2.34 -62.44
CA ASN A 4 55.07 -1.89 -63.49
C ASN A 4 54.70 -0.80 -64.53
N ILE A 5 55.69 0.05 -64.85
CA ILE A 5 56.33 0.35 -66.17
C ILE A 5 57.62 1.18 -65.82
N VAL A 6 58.89 0.75 -65.95
CA VAL A 6 59.77 0.30 -67.06
C VAL A 6 60.35 1.42 -67.94
N LEU A 7 61.69 1.60 -67.82
CA LEU A 7 62.78 1.89 -68.80
C LEU A 7 62.45 2.65 -70.12
N THR A 8 63.28 3.52 -70.72
CA THR A 8 64.69 3.31 -71.12
C THR A 8 65.31 4.58 -71.76
N THR A 9 66.61 4.77 -71.54
CA THR A 9 67.70 5.39 -72.34
C THR A 9 67.42 6.22 -73.61
N LEU A 10 68.14 7.35 -73.75
CA LEU A 10 68.83 7.69 -75.00
C LEU A 10 70.04 8.62 -74.75
N SER A 11 71.21 8.16 -75.18
CA SER A 11 72.45 8.93 -75.33
C SER A 11 72.48 9.65 -76.68
N LEU A 12 72.98 10.90 -76.75
CA LEU A 12 73.51 11.47 -77.99
C LEU A 12 74.58 12.55 -77.71
N ALA A 13 75.54 12.64 -78.63
CA ALA A 13 76.87 13.21 -78.47
C ALA A 13 77.05 14.63 -79.05
N LEU A 14 78.09 15.29 -78.52
CA LEU A 14 79.08 16.19 -79.15
C LEU A 14 78.69 17.51 -79.86
N LEU A 15 79.54 18.51 -79.55
CA LEU A 15 80.14 19.59 -80.37
C LEU A 15 79.65 21.06 -80.25
N THR A 16 80.61 21.86 -79.78
CA THR A 16 81.05 23.21 -80.22
C THR A 16 80.26 24.48 -79.90
N ALA A 17 81.07 25.45 -79.41
CA ALA A 17 81.13 26.87 -79.78
C ALA A 17 80.59 27.91 -78.78
N CYS A 18 81.57 28.63 -78.20
CA CYS A 18 81.72 30.10 -78.21
C CYS A 18 80.65 31.01 -77.57
N GLY A 19 81.09 31.70 -76.51
CA GLY A 19 80.84 33.13 -76.32
C GLY A 19 79.56 33.55 -75.59
N GLY A 20 79.72 34.17 -74.42
CA GLY A 20 78.63 34.92 -73.78
C GLY A 20 78.78 35.04 -72.28
N SER A 21 79.41 36.12 -71.82
CA SER A 21 79.41 36.55 -70.43
C SER A 21 78.01 36.91 -69.94
N SER A 22 77.52 36.16 -68.94
CA SER A 22 76.53 36.61 -67.96
C SER A 22 76.88 35.98 -66.62
N SER A 23 77.15 36.79 -65.61
CA SER A 23 77.27 36.36 -64.21
C SER A 23 76.07 35.52 -63.81
N SER A 24 76.25 34.23 -63.54
CA SER A 24 75.22 33.42 -62.90
C SER A 24 75.21 33.77 -61.41
N ASN A 25 74.12 34.37 -60.92
CA ASN A 25 73.93 34.56 -59.49
C ASN A 25 73.73 33.20 -58.80
N ASN A 26 74.38 33.00 -57.66
CA ASN A 26 74.26 31.80 -56.83
C ASN A 26 73.23 32.03 -55.74
N LEU A 27 72.17 31.20 -55.67
CA LEU A 27 71.18 31.31 -54.59
C LEU A 27 71.81 31.15 -53.20
N PRO A 28 71.26 31.82 -52.16
CA PRO A 28 71.73 31.66 -50.78
C PRO A 28 71.70 30.19 -50.35
N GLN A 29 72.71 29.75 -49.63
CA GLN A 29 72.80 28.38 -49.10
C GLN A 29 72.85 28.40 -47.58
N PHE A 30 71.97 27.62 -46.93
CA PHE A 30 72.06 27.40 -45.49
C PHE A 30 73.36 26.67 -45.16
N THR A 31 74.06 27.16 -44.14
CA THR A 31 75.35 26.59 -43.68
C THR A 31 75.17 25.29 -42.90
N GLN A 32 73.94 24.98 -42.50
CA GLN A 32 73.59 23.77 -41.75
C GLN A 32 72.88 22.74 -42.64
N SER A 33 73.30 21.47 -42.57
CA SER A 33 72.58 20.32 -43.17
C SER A 33 71.40 19.91 -42.29
N ALA A 34 70.42 19.16 -42.84
CA ALA A 34 69.18 18.68 -42.22
C ALA A 34 69.16 18.74 -40.68
N ILE A 35 68.32 19.63 -40.14
CA ILE A 35 68.29 19.98 -38.72
C ILE A 35 67.11 19.27 -38.03
N THR A 36 67.44 18.43 -37.05
CA THR A 36 66.50 17.94 -36.04
C THR A 36 66.85 18.58 -34.70
N LEU A 37 65.89 19.28 -34.09
CA LEU A 37 66.04 19.91 -32.77
C LEU A 37 65.05 19.29 -31.79
N SER A 38 65.28 19.49 -30.50
CA SER A 38 64.38 19.02 -29.45
C SER A 38 64.05 20.14 -28.48
N VAL A 39 62.81 20.14 -28.00
CA VAL A 39 62.29 21.08 -27.01
C VAL A 39 61.25 20.35 -26.16
N ALA A 40 61.06 20.78 -24.92
CA ALA A 40 59.93 20.33 -24.11
C ALA A 40 58.63 21.04 -24.57
N GLU A 41 57.47 20.41 -24.44
CA GLU A 41 56.20 20.98 -24.91
C GLU A 41 55.82 22.32 -24.25
N ASP A 42 56.29 22.56 -23.02
CA ASP A 42 56.11 23.83 -22.29
C ASP A 42 57.29 24.81 -22.41
N ALA A 43 58.21 24.57 -23.33
CA ALA A 43 59.38 25.41 -23.52
C ALA A 43 59.40 26.06 -24.90
N VAL A 44 59.98 27.27 -24.97
CA VAL A 44 60.22 27.96 -26.22
C VAL A 44 61.62 27.62 -26.72
N LEU A 45 61.72 27.03 -27.91
CA LEU A 45 62.98 26.79 -28.59
C LEU A 45 63.45 28.08 -29.28
N SER A 46 64.66 28.54 -28.99
CA SER A 46 65.30 29.65 -29.69
C SER A 46 66.54 29.18 -30.45
N GLN A 47 66.57 29.36 -31.77
CA GLN A 47 67.67 28.94 -32.63
C GLN A 47 67.97 29.99 -33.70
N LYS A 48 69.25 30.22 -34.02
CA LYS A 48 69.65 31.07 -35.14
C LYS A 48 70.07 30.21 -36.33
N PHE A 49 69.51 30.48 -37.50
CA PHE A 49 69.89 29.86 -38.78
C PHE A 49 70.71 30.86 -39.60
N THR A 50 71.67 30.36 -40.37
CA THR A 50 72.56 31.23 -41.16
C THR A 50 72.74 30.65 -42.54
N ALA A 51 72.40 31.45 -43.54
CA ALA A 51 72.71 31.22 -44.94
C ALA A 51 73.83 32.16 -45.38
N THR A 52 74.59 31.71 -46.38
CA THR A 52 75.65 32.48 -47.03
C THR A 52 75.38 32.52 -48.52
N ASP A 53 75.70 33.65 -49.12
CA ASP A 53 75.61 33.89 -50.55
C ASP A 53 77.03 34.00 -51.12
N GLN A 54 77.33 33.30 -52.22
CA GLN A 54 78.69 33.27 -52.78
C GLN A 54 79.05 34.57 -53.52
N ASP A 55 78.04 35.31 -53.98
CA ASP A 55 78.18 36.61 -54.65
C ASP A 55 78.21 37.77 -53.64
N GLY A 56 77.84 37.50 -52.37
CA GLY A 56 77.85 38.45 -51.25
C GLY A 56 76.55 39.25 -51.12
N ASP A 57 75.47 38.78 -51.73
CA ASP A 57 74.17 39.45 -51.71
C ASP A 57 73.51 39.47 -50.33
N THR A 58 72.63 40.45 -50.11
CA THR A 58 71.88 40.59 -48.85
C THR A 58 70.80 39.50 -48.76
N ILE A 59 70.82 38.74 -47.67
CA ILE A 59 69.90 37.62 -47.44
C ILE A 59 68.74 38.05 -46.53
N THR A 60 67.51 37.74 -46.96
CA THR A 60 66.31 37.87 -46.13
C THR A 60 65.75 36.50 -45.77
N TYR A 61 65.37 36.30 -44.50
CA TYR A 61 64.77 35.06 -44.01
C TYR A 61 63.25 35.15 -43.92
N SER A 62 62.57 34.03 -44.21
CA SER A 62 61.12 33.93 -44.08
C SER A 62 60.68 32.49 -43.81
N LEU A 63 59.43 32.31 -43.41
CA LEU A 63 58.84 30.99 -43.28
C LEU A 63 58.35 30.53 -44.67
N ALA A 64 58.82 29.36 -45.12
CA ALA A 64 58.41 28.77 -46.39
C ALA A 64 57.12 27.96 -46.24
N ASN A 65 56.98 27.25 -45.11
CA ASN A 65 55.78 26.53 -44.68
C ASN A 65 55.69 26.61 -43.15
N ALA A 66 54.48 26.78 -42.61
CA ALA A 66 54.24 26.82 -41.18
C ALA A 66 54.36 25.42 -40.53
N ALA A 67 54.65 25.41 -39.23
CA ALA A 67 54.55 24.21 -38.41
C ALA A 67 53.07 23.90 -38.13
N ALA A 68 52.71 22.62 -38.02
CA ALA A 68 51.33 22.22 -37.83
C ALA A 68 50.91 22.28 -36.35
N ASN A 69 51.86 22.10 -35.45
CA ASN A 69 51.65 21.92 -34.02
C ASN A 69 52.49 22.88 -33.16
N GLY A 70 52.86 24.02 -33.72
CA GLY A 70 53.53 25.10 -33.00
C GLY A 70 53.62 26.39 -33.80
N GLN A 71 53.93 27.47 -33.10
CA GLN A 71 54.12 28.79 -33.70
C GLN A 71 55.60 29.05 -33.95
N VAL A 72 55.93 29.38 -35.20
CA VAL A 72 57.28 29.78 -35.61
C VAL A 72 57.32 31.27 -35.90
N VAL A 73 58.27 31.98 -35.29
CA VAL A 73 58.59 33.38 -35.61
C VAL A 73 60.06 33.45 -36.03
N ILE A 74 60.34 34.05 -37.19
CA ILE A 74 61.71 34.24 -37.70
C ILE A 74 61.98 35.71 -37.97
N ASP A 75 63.10 36.21 -37.47
CA ASP A 75 63.60 37.55 -37.77
C ASP A 75 64.21 37.56 -39.17
N ALA A 76 63.61 38.37 -40.04
CA ALA A 76 63.95 38.43 -41.46
C ALA A 76 65.38 38.91 -41.75
N SER A 77 66.01 39.64 -40.82
CA SER A 77 67.33 40.25 -41.00
C SER A 77 68.46 39.45 -40.37
N THR A 78 68.17 38.69 -39.31
CA THR A 78 69.18 37.97 -38.53
C THR A 78 69.09 36.46 -38.64
N GLY A 79 67.95 35.92 -39.09
CA GLY A 79 67.69 34.47 -39.11
C GLY A 79 67.49 33.87 -37.72
N ALA A 80 67.28 34.69 -36.69
CA ALA A 80 66.89 34.23 -35.36
C ALA A 80 65.44 33.73 -35.39
N LEU A 81 65.22 32.53 -34.88
CA LEU A 81 63.95 31.83 -34.91
C LEU A 81 63.53 31.39 -33.51
N THR A 82 62.25 31.58 -33.20
CA THR A 82 61.60 30.98 -32.04
C THR A 82 60.52 29.99 -32.48
N TYR A 83 60.48 28.83 -31.85
CA TYR A 83 59.41 27.85 -31.99
C TYR A 83 58.77 27.61 -30.62
N THR A 84 57.46 27.82 -30.54
CA THR A 84 56.64 27.54 -29.36
C THR A 84 55.68 26.41 -29.75
N PRO A 85 55.77 25.20 -29.16
CA PRO A 85 54.78 24.16 -29.35
C PRO A 85 53.37 24.68 -29.04
N ASN A 86 52.35 24.12 -29.69
CA ASN A 86 50.97 24.30 -29.22
C ASN A 86 50.85 23.67 -27.82
N PRO A 87 49.98 24.18 -26.93
CA PRO A 87 49.77 23.58 -25.62
C PRO A 87 49.49 22.08 -25.71
N ASN A 88 50.17 21.30 -24.87
CA ASN A 88 50.01 19.84 -24.69
C ASN A 88 50.32 19.02 -25.96
N PHE A 89 51.12 19.57 -26.89
CA PHE A 89 51.59 18.83 -28.05
C PHE A 89 52.98 18.24 -27.80
N TYR A 90 53.07 16.92 -27.80
CA TYR A 90 54.30 16.17 -27.90
C TYR A 90 54.36 15.36 -29.21
N GLY A 91 55.58 15.10 -29.68
CA GLY A 91 55.84 14.41 -30.94
C GLY A 91 56.61 15.27 -31.94
N THR A 92 56.63 14.83 -33.20
CA THR A 92 57.41 15.51 -34.23
C THR A 92 56.57 16.55 -34.97
N ASP A 93 57.01 17.80 -34.96
CA ASP A 93 56.50 18.85 -35.84
C ASP A 93 57.55 19.20 -36.91
N THR A 94 57.08 19.60 -38.09
CA THR A 94 57.98 19.95 -39.19
C THR A 94 57.53 21.22 -39.87
N PHE A 95 58.50 22.08 -40.19
CA PHE A 95 58.26 23.30 -40.96
C PHE A 95 59.45 23.57 -41.87
N SER A 96 59.39 24.61 -42.70
CA SER A 96 60.52 24.97 -43.57
C SER A 96 60.74 26.48 -43.55
N ILE A 97 62.01 26.88 -43.51
CA ILE A 97 62.42 28.28 -43.64
C ILE A 97 63.03 28.51 -45.02
N ALA A 98 62.96 29.75 -45.51
CA ALA A 98 63.57 30.19 -46.74
C ALA A 98 64.59 31.30 -46.47
N ALA A 99 65.74 31.22 -47.15
CA ALA A 99 66.69 32.31 -47.30
C ALA A 99 66.63 32.78 -48.76
N ALA A 100 66.45 34.08 -48.97
CA ALA A 100 66.26 34.66 -50.30
C ALA A 100 67.18 35.85 -50.55
N ASP A 101 67.63 35.97 -51.79
CA ASP A 101 68.25 37.17 -52.36
C ASP A 101 67.26 37.83 -53.36
N ALA A 102 67.72 38.78 -54.17
CA ALA A 102 66.89 39.47 -55.16
C ALA A 102 66.49 38.59 -56.37
N THR A 103 67.07 37.40 -56.53
CA THR A 103 66.95 36.53 -57.72
C THR A 103 66.24 35.21 -57.44
N GLY A 104 66.20 34.75 -56.19
CA GLY A 104 65.50 33.54 -55.80
C GLY A 104 65.65 33.17 -54.31
N ARG A 105 65.20 31.96 -53.97
CA ARG A 105 65.21 31.46 -52.58
C ARG A 105 65.62 30.00 -52.50
N THR A 106 66.27 29.63 -51.40
CA THR A 106 66.54 28.23 -51.01
C THR A 106 65.75 27.92 -49.75
N THR A 107 65.17 26.72 -49.66
CA THR A 107 64.40 26.28 -48.49
C THR A 107 65.12 25.19 -47.71
N GLN A 108 65.03 25.25 -46.38
CA GLN A 108 65.54 24.23 -45.46
C GLN A 108 64.38 23.71 -44.59
N GLN A 109 64.16 22.40 -44.59
CA GLN A 109 63.22 21.75 -43.68
C GLN A 109 63.85 21.63 -42.30
N ILE A 110 63.05 21.91 -41.27
CA ILE A 110 63.38 21.78 -39.87
C ILE A 110 62.39 20.79 -39.25
N SER A 111 62.92 19.82 -38.51
CA SER A 111 62.13 18.88 -37.72
C SER A 111 62.34 19.19 -36.24
N ILE A 112 61.27 19.39 -35.48
CA ILE A 112 61.30 19.57 -34.03
C ILE A 112 60.71 18.32 -33.39
N ASN A 113 61.47 17.66 -32.52
CA ASN A 113 60.96 16.62 -31.63
C ASN A 113 60.59 17.27 -30.31
N VAL A 114 59.29 17.41 -30.07
CA VAL A 114 58.75 17.94 -28.82
C VAL A 114 58.62 16.77 -27.83
N SER A 115 59.33 16.87 -26.69
CA SER A 115 59.24 15.88 -25.61
C SER A 115 58.11 16.23 -24.66
N ALA A 116 57.36 15.20 -24.24
CA ALA A 116 56.30 15.36 -23.25
C ALA A 116 56.86 15.84 -21.90
N VAL A 117 56.10 16.68 -21.20
CA VAL A 117 56.31 17.11 -19.82
C VAL A 117 55.02 16.83 -19.08
N ASN A 118 55.13 16.15 -17.95
CA ASN A 118 53.96 15.73 -17.18
C ASN A 118 53.10 16.92 -16.74
N ASP A 119 51.84 16.92 -17.17
CA ASP A 119 50.79 17.80 -16.69
C ASP A 119 50.10 17.20 -15.46
N ALA A 120 49.87 18.01 -14.41
CA ALA A 120 49.18 17.49 -13.22
C ALA A 120 47.67 17.31 -13.49
N PRO A 121 47.02 16.33 -12.84
CA PRO A 121 45.58 16.11 -13.00
C PRO A 121 44.74 17.32 -12.60
N VAL A 122 43.63 17.54 -13.30
CA VAL A 122 42.69 18.65 -13.03
C VAL A 122 41.35 18.13 -12.53
N ILE A 123 40.90 18.63 -11.37
CA ILE A 123 39.58 18.37 -10.81
C ILE A 123 38.68 19.59 -11.06
N ALA A 124 37.89 19.55 -12.14
CA ALA A 124 37.07 20.70 -12.55
C ALA A 124 35.83 20.94 -11.66
N MET A 125 35.36 19.91 -10.94
CA MET A 125 34.10 19.99 -10.17
C MET A 125 34.28 20.58 -8.77
N ASP A 126 33.35 21.45 -8.36
CA ASP A 126 33.28 21.99 -6.98
C ASP A 126 32.22 21.28 -6.13
N ASN A 127 31.24 20.66 -6.80
CA ASN A 127 30.15 19.92 -6.18
C ASN A 127 30.01 18.56 -6.85
N ILE A 128 29.59 17.56 -6.08
CA ILE A 128 29.15 16.25 -6.55
C ILE A 128 27.68 16.04 -6.19
N LEU A 129 26.87 15.66 -7.18
CA LEU A 129 25.51 15.19 -6.95
C LEU A 129 25.56 13.70 -6.67
N VAL A 130 25.00 13.29 -5.53
CA VAL A 130 24.88 11.90 -5.14
C VAL A 130 23.42 11.47 -5.17
N SER A 131 23.14 10.29 -5.71
CA SER A 131 21.79 9.74 -5.84
C SER A 131 21.63 8.47 -4.99
N GLY A 132 20.44 8.25 -4.43
CA GLY A 132 20.07 7.13 -3.59
C GLY A 132 19.49 7.54 -2.24
N GLY A 133 19.04 6.54 -1.47
CA GLY A 133 18.48 6.71 -0.12
C GLY A 133 19.55 6.93 0.95
N GLU A 134 19.60 6.04 1.95
CA GLU A 134 20.61 6.06 3.02
C GLU A 134 22.04 5.83 2.49
N THR A 135 22.16 5.03 1.42
CA THR A 135 23.40 4.84 0.68
C THR A 135 23.28 5.56 -0.65
N LYS A 136 24.22 6.48 -0.90
CA LYS A 136 24.23 7.34 -2.08
C LYS A 136 25.45 7.05 -2.94
N GLN A 137 25.26 7.11 -4.25
CA GLN A 137 26.29 6.88 -5.25
C GLN A 137 26.57 8.17 -6.01
N GLY A 138 27.84 8.37 -6.38
CA GLY A 138 28.28 9.50 -7.20
C GLY A 138 29.61 9.18 -7.88
N MET A 139 30.15 10.14 -8.62
CA MET A 139 31.46 10.00 -9.26
C MET A 139 32.26 11.31 -9.20
N VAL A 140 33.50 11.23 -8.74
CA VAL A 140 34.48 12.31 -8.89
C VAL A 140 35.12 12.19 -10.26
N GLN A 141 35.08 13.28 -11.04
CA GLN A 141 35.71 13.35 -12.35
C GLN A 141 36.96 14.23 -12.28
N ALA A 142 38.04 13.70 -12.84
CA ALA A 142 39.30 14.41 -13.07
C ALA A 142 39.79 14.07 -14.47
N THR A 143 40.55 14.99 -15.05
CA THR A 143 41.13 14.83 -16.39
C THR A 143 42.61 15.11 -16.32
N ASP A 144 43.36 14.41 -17.17
CA ASP A 144 44.79 14.56 -17.31
C ASP A 144 45.12 14.81 -18.78
N ALA A 145 45.99 15.80 -19.05
CA ALA A 145 46.29 16.21 -20.42
C ALA A 145 47.15 15.17 -21.17
N ASP A 146 47.97 14.41 -20.43
CA ASP A 146 48.78 13.32 -20.95
C ASP A 146 47.97 12.03 -21.16
N ASN A 147 46.74 12.00 -20.66
CA ASN A 147 45.87 10.83 -20.55
C ASN A 147 46.48 9.73 -19.66
N ASP A 148 47.20 10.14 -18.61
CA ASP A 148 47.72 9.21 -17.62
C ASP A 148 46.59 8.54 -16.82
N THR A 149 46.90 7.35 -16.29
CA THR A 149 45.94 6.61 -15.46
C THR A 149 45.85 7.28 -14.08
N LEU A 150 44.66 7.78 -13.77
CA LEU A 150 44.43 8.48 -12.51
C LEU A 150 44.11 7.54 -11.36
N THR A 151 44.59 7.90 -10.17
CA THR A 151 44.24 7.26 -8.91
C THR A 151 43.62 8.24 -7.94
N TYR A 152 42.58 7.79 -7.21
CA TYR A 152 41.76 8.62 -6.33
C TYR A 152 41.91 8.23 -4.86
N THR A 153 42.04 9.21 -3.97
CA THR A 153 42.13 9.02 -2.52
C THR A 153 41.26 10.03 -1.76
N ILE A 154 40.89 9.68 -0.52
CA ILE A 154 40.19 10.59 0.39
C ILE A 154 41.21 11.16 1.37
N GLU A 155 41.53 12.44 1.23
CA GLU A 155 42.48 13.14 2.11
C GLU A 155 41.81 13.66 3.38
N GLN A 156 40.52 14.02 3.27
CA GLN A 156 39.71 14.40 4.41
C GLN A 156 38.29 13.84 4.24
N ALA A 157 37.88 12.99 5.19
CA ALA A 157 36.56 12.39 5.19
C ALA A 157 35.45 13.41 5.51
N PRO A 158 34.21 13.15 5.05
CA PRO A 158 33.04 13.93 5.42
C PRO A 158 32.73 13.89 6.92
N SER A 159 31.94 14.86 7.39
CA SER A 159 31.55 14.99 8.80
C SER A 159 30.19 14.40 9.15
N ASN A 160 29.28 14.34 8.17
CA ASN A 160 27.89 13.89 8.35
C ASN A 160 27.64 12.47 7.80
N GLY A 161 28.65 11.85 7.20
CA GLY A 161 28.56 10.50 6.65
C GLY A 161 29.91 9.82 6.47
N THR A 162 29.87 8.55 6.07
CA THR A 162 31.06 7.79 5.69
C THR A 162 31.16 7.71 4.17
N LEU A 163 32.32 8.06 3.61
CA LEU A 163 32.56 8.04 2.17
C LEU A 163 33.65 7.02 1.84
N THR A 164 33.42 6.25 0.79
CA THR A 164 34.43 5.42 0.13
C THR A 164 34.56 5.86 -1.31
N ILE A 165 35.75 5.74 -1.88
CA ILE A 165 36.04 6.05 -3.28
C ILE A 165 36.74 4.86 -3.92
N ASP A 166 36.29 4.46 -5.10
CA ASP A 166 37.01 3.51 -5.93
C ASP A 166 38.25 4.19 -6.50
N GLN A 167 39.41 3.64 -6.17
CA GLN A 167 40.70 4.25 -6.46
C GLN A 167 40.97 4.40 -7.96
N ASN A 168 40.32 3.64 -8.85
CA ASN A 168 40.62 3.64 -10.28
C ASN A 168 39.57 4.39 -11.10
N THR A 169 38.34 4.50 -10.60
CA THR A 169 37.21 5.06 -11.35
C THR A 169 36.69 6.37 -10.77
N GLY A 170 37.08 6.72 -9.53
CA GLY A 170 36.54 7.87 -8.83
C GLY A 170 35.07 7.71 -8.41
N ALA A 171 34.47 6.53 -8.58
CA ALA A 171 33.12 6.23 -8.11
C ALA A 171 33.10 6.31 -6.58
N ILE A 172 32.12 7.01 -6.01
CA ILE A 172 31.97 7.16 -4.56
C ILE A 172 30.72 6.46 -4.05
N THR A 173 30.83 5.87 -2.88
CA THR A 173 29.68 5.45 -2.06
C THR A 173 29.69 6.26 -0.77
N TYR A 174 28.64 7.03 -0.54
CA TYR A 174 28.44 7.88 0.64
C TYR A 174 27.24 7.38 1.45
N ILE A 175 27.47 7.01 2.70
CA ILE A 175 26.43 6.55 3.63
C ILE A 175 26.17 7.65 4.66
N VAL A 176 24.93 8.14 4.71
CA VAL A 176 24.52 9.17 5.67
C VAL A 176 24.39 8.57 7.08
N THR A 177 24.85 9.29 8.11
CA THR A 177 24.74 8.81 9.51
C THR A 177 23.48 9.33 10.22
N LYS A 178 22.91 10.41 9.69
CA LYS A 178 21.70 11.05 10.19
C LYS A 178 20.79 11.41 9.00
N LEU A 179 19.50 11.14 9.15
CA LEU A 179 18.49 11.58 8.20
C LEU A 179 18.31 13.10 8.31
N GLN A 180 18.97 13.80 7.40
CA GLN A 180 18.96 15.24 7.21
C GLN A 180 19.29 15.53 5.73
N GLU A 181 19.01 16.76 5.29
CA GLU A 181 19.34 17.18 3.93
C GLU A 181 20.82 16.93 3.64
N THR A 182 21.11 16.34 2.48
CA THR A 182 22.46 15.90 2.15
C THR A 182 23.30 17.10 1.76
N LYS A 183 24.07 17.59 2.74
CA LYS A 183 25.10 18.60 2.57
C LYS A 183 26.30 18.23 3.44
N ASP A 184 27.42 17.97 2.77
CA ASP A 184 28.69 17.63 3.43
C ASP A 184 29.85 18.10 2.55
N ILE A 185 31.07 18.01 3.07
CA ILE A 185 32.28 18.33 2.32
C ILE A 185 33.33 17.25 2.56
N PHE A 186 34.13 16.93 1.54
CA PHE A 186 35.28 16.05 1.69
C PHE A 186 36.43 16.57 0.80
N THR A 187 37.67 16.20 1.12
CA THR A 187 38.83 16.54 0.29
C THR A 187 39.30 15.29 -0.44
N VAL A 188 39.28 15.34 -1.78
CA VAL A 188 39.76 14.27 -2.66
C VAL A 188 41.20 14.57 -3.08
N GLY A 189 42.02 13.54 -3.17
CA GLY A 189 43.33 13.55 -3.81
C GLY A 189 43.29 12.80 -5.14
N VAL A 190 43.93 13.35 -6.17
CA VAL A 190 44.08 12.71 -7.49
C VAL A 190 45.55 12.73 -7.90
N SER A 191 46.07 11.58 -8.34
CA SER A 191 47.45 11.42 -8.81
C SER A 191 47.49 10.63 -10.11
N ASP A 192 48.35 11.08 -11.03
CA ASP A 192 48.78 10.44 -12.28
C ASP A 192 49.90 9.39 -12.07
N GLY A 193 50.44 9.28 -10.84
CA GLY A 193 51.55 8.39 -10.49
C GLY A 193 52.96 8.99 -10.69
N THR A 194 53.06 10.23 -11.13
CA THR A 194 54.30 10.89 -11.59
C THR A 194 54.48 12.31 -11.04
N ALA A 195 53.40 13.03 -10.73
CA ALA A 195 53.39 14.36 -10.12
C ALA A 195 53.00 14.36 -8.62
N GLU A 196 53.05 15.57 -8.00
CA GLU A 196 52.50 15.79 -6.65
C GLU A 196 50.97 15.61 -6.66
N LEU A 197 50.46 15.02 -5.58
CA LEU A 197 49.03 14.77 -5.38
C LEU A 197 48.22 16.08 -5.47
N VAL A 198 47.31 16.16 -6.43
CA VAL A 198 46.39 17.28 -6.55
C VAL A 198 45.21 17.07 -5.62
N THR A 199 44.98 18.02 -4.71
CA THR A 199 43.89 17.94 -3.73
C THR A 199 42.82 18.98 -4.00
N LYS A 200 41.56 18.62 -3.81
CA LYS A 200 40.42 19.55 -3.90
C LYS A 200 39.34 19.22 -2.89
N THR A 201 38.80 20.24 -2.25
CA THR A 201 37.59 20.11 -1.41
C THR A 201 36.35 20.13 -2.29
N ILE A 202 35.54 19.09 -2.22
CA ILE A 202 34.30 18.91 -2.98
C ILE A 202 33.11 18.95 -2.00
N THR A 203 32.06 19.68 -2.39
CA THR A 203 30.77 19.68 -1.65
C THR A 203 29.88 18.55 -2.15
N ILE A 204 29.36 17.73 -1.24
CA ILE A 204 28.36 16.69 -1.51
C ILE A 204 26.97 17.31 -1.44
N ARG A 205 26.15 17.07 -2.47
CA ARG A 205 24.74 17.47 -2.56
C ARG A 205 23.89 16.28 -3.02
N ALA A 206 22.66 16.15 -2.54
CA ALA A 206 21.74 15.15 -3.07
C ALA A 206 21.25 15.53 -4.48
N SER A 207 21.02 14.50 -5.30
CA SER A 207 20.14 14.55 -6.47
C SER A 207 18.68 14.67 -6.01
N ILE A 208 17.80 15.13 -6.91
CA ILE A 208 16.32 15.09 -6.77
C ILE A 208 15.65 14.44 -8.00
N ALA A 209 16.45 13.83 -8.88
CA ALA A 209 15.99 13.35 -10.19
C ALA A 209 15.18 12.04 -10.14
N SER A 210 15.35 11.24 -9.10
CA SER A 210 14.67 9.94 -8.98
C SER A 210 13.67 9.92 -7.82
N ASN A 211 12.73 8.97 -7.86
CA ASN A 211 11.76 8.76 -6.78
C ASN A 211 12.43 8.52 -5.42
N ILE A 212 13.52 7.73 -5.38
CA ILE A 212 14.26 7.48 -4.13
C ILE A 212 14.96 8.75 -3.61
N ASP A 213 15.41 9.62 -4.52
CA ASP A 213 16.03 10.90 -4.19
C ASP A 213 15.00 11.87 -3.59
N ARG A 214 13.85 12.04 -4.25
CA ARG A 214 12.74 12.87 -3.77
C ARG A 214 12.20 12.38 -2.43
N ALA A 215 12.01 11.07 -2.30
CA ALA A 215 11.60 10.45 -1.03
C ALA A 215 12.60 10.76 0.08
N TYR A 216 13.90 10.57 -0.17
CA TYR A 216 14.93 10.89 0.82
C TYR A 216 14.88 12.38 1.21
N TYR A 217 14.77 13.28 0.23
CA TYR A 217 14.69 14.72 0.44
C TYR A 217 13.50 15.09 1.33
N TYR A 218 12.31 14.56 1.04
CA TYR A 218 11.12 14.74 1.88
C TYR A 218 11.37 14.28 3.32
N TYR A 219 11.77 13.01 3.53
CA TYR A 219 11.91 12.46 4.88
C TYR A 219 13.07 13.09 5.68
N ALA A 220 14.01 13.73 5.00
CA ALA A 220 15.08 14.52 5.57
C ALA A 220 14.66 15.95 5.97
N SER A 221 13.59 16.49 5.39
CA SER A 221 13.05 17.82 5.64
C SER A 221 12.23 17.87 6.93
N ASP A 222 12.14 19.05 7.55
CA ASP A 222 11.26 19.30 8.70
C ASP A 222 9.76 19.24 8.32
N GLN A 223 9.43 19.29 7.01
CA GLN A 223 8.08 19.04 6.50
C GLN A 223 7.67 17.56 6.56
N SER A 224 8.64 16.65 6.75
CA SER A 224 8.38 15.23 6.93
C SER A 224 7.47 14.99 8.14
N ARG A 225 6.35 14.29 7.93
CA ARG A 225 5.48 13.83 9.02
C ARG A 225 6.25 12.96 10.03
N LEU A 226 7.26 12.20 9.58
CA LEU A 226 8.11 11.41 10.46
C LEU A 226 9.03 12.29 11.33
N GLN A 227 9.60 13.36 10.78
CA GLN A 227 10.43 14.29 11.55
C GLN A 227 9.61 15.13 12.53
N GLN A 228 8.41 15.56 12.13
CA GLN A 228 7.45 16.21 13.01
C GLN A 228 7.05 15.30 14.18
N ALA A 229 6.71 14.04 13.89
CA ALA A 229 6.41 13.05 14.92
C ALA A 229 7.59 12.82 15.87
N GLN A 230 8.81 12.72 15.36
CA GLN A 230 10.01 12.60 16.19
C GLN A 230 10.20 13.82 17.09
N THR A 231 10.05 15.03 16.54
CA THR A 231 10.20 16.29 17.27
C THR A 231 9.22 16.38 18.43
N ILE A 232 7.95 16.02 18.20
CA ILE A 232 6.94 15.95 19.26
C ILE A 232 7.30 14.88 20.28
N THR A 233 7.81 13.72 19.85
CA THR A 233 8.19 12.64 20.77
C THR A 233 9.30 13.07 21.73
N ASP A 234 10.24 13.89 21.25
CA ASP A 234 11.37 14.38 22.03
C ASP A 234 10.96 15.35 23.15
N THR A 235 9.79 16.00 23.04
CA THR A 235 9.25 16.88 24.11
C THR A 235 8.53 16.11 25.21
N LEU A 236 8.04 14.91 24.92
CA LEU A 236 7.33 14.07 25.89
C LEU A 236 8.25 13.70 27.06
N GLN A 237 7.69 13.51 28.25
CA GLN A 237 8.46 13.17 29.46
C GLN A 237 8.28 11.70 29.89
N ASN A 238 7.14 11.08 29.55
CA ASN A 238 6.80 9.74 30.00
C ASN A 238 7.31 8.66 29.03
N ASP A 239 8.20 7.79 29.50
CA ASP A 239 8.83 6.74 28.68
C ASP A 239 7.85 5.69 28.14
N GLN A 240 6.77 5.39 28.88
CA GLN A 240 5.73 4.47 28.42
C GLN A 240 4.94 5.08 27.26
N VAL A 241 4.62 6.37 27.34
CA VAL A 241 3.95 7.09 26.25
C VAL A 241 4.86 7.15 25.03
N LYS A 242 6.15 7.48 25.22
CA LYS A 242 7.16 7.47 24.14
C LYS A 242 7.29 6.12 23.45
N SER A 243 7.29 5.03 24.22
CA SER A 243 7.42 3.66 23.70
C SER A 243 6.36 3.37 22.61
N ASN A 244 5.13 3.82 22.83
CA ASN A 244 4.05 3.66 21.84
C ASN A 244 4.29 4.51 20.58
N VAL A 245 4.82 5.73 20.72
CA VAL A 245 5.14 6.59 19.58
C VAL A 245 6.33 6.03 18.79
N TYR A 246 7.38 5.56 19.48
CA TYR A 246 8.53 4.93 18.84
C TYR A 246 8.16 3.66 18.08
N SER A 247 7.19 2.87 18.56
CA SER A 247 6.64 1.76 17.80
C SER A 247 6.03 2.21 16.46
N SER A 248 5.26 3.31 16.46
CA SER A 248 4.71 3.89 15.23
C SER A 248 5.79 4.47 14.31
N LEU A 249 6.76 5.19 14.87
CA LEU A 249 7.91 5.75 14.13
C LEU A 249 8.76 4.65 13.51
N ALA A 250 9.00 3.53 14.19
CA ALA A 250 9.73 2.39 13.66
C ALA A 250 9.02 1.82 12.42
N ARG A 251 7.69 1.69 12.46
CA ARG A 251 6.90 1.29 11.27
C ARG A 251 7.00 2.34 10.15
N GLY A 252 6.84 3.61 10.46
CA GLY A 252 6.91 4.71 9.49
C GLY A 252 8.26 4.80 8.78
N TYR A 253 9.36 4.79 9.54
CA TYR A 253 10.71 4.77 8.98
C TYR A 253 11.04 3.49 8.22
N ALA A 254 10.49 2.33 8.63
CA ALA A 254 10.64 1.10 7.88
C ALA A 254 9.95 1.19 6.51
N LEU A 255 8.71 1.72 6.45
CA LEU A 255 7.99 1.95 5.19
C LEU A 255 8.69 2.98 4.29
N ALA A 256 9.37 3.94 4.90
CA ALA A 256 10.16 4.94 4.20
C ALA A 256 11.58 4.46 3.80
N GLY A 257 11.97 3.23 4.17
CA GLY A 257 13.24 2.61 3.78
C GLY A 257 14.46 3.01 4.62
N PHE A 258 14.28 3.54 5.84
CA PHE A 258 15.37 4.02 6.71
C PHE A 258 15.74 3.02 7.81
N SER A 259 16.53 2.01 7.50
CA SER A 259 16.82 0.90 8.44
C SER A 259 17.58 1.38 9.67
N ASN A 260 18.51 2.32 9.52
CA ASN A 260 19.28 2.86 10.65
C ASN A 260 18.40 3.58 11.69
N LYS A 261 17.30 4.20 11.24
CA LYS A 261 16.33 4.84 12.13
C LYS A 261 15.52 3.79 12.88
N VAL A 262 15.07 2.75 12.19
CA VAL A 262 14.31 1.64 12.78
C VAL A 262 15.12 0.97 13.89
N GLU A 263 16.38 0.62 13.61
CA GLU A 263 17.26 -0.03 14.59
C GLU A 263 17.44 0.80 15.87
N LYS A 264 17.62 2.13 15.75
CA LYS A 264 17.75 3.03 16.90
C LYS A 264 16.48 3.07 17.76
N LEU A 265 15.32 3.00 17.12
CA LEU A 265 14.01 3.06 17.79
C LEU A 265 13.60 1.75 18.46
N LEU A 266 14.09 0.60 17.99
CA LEU A 266 13.75 -0.73 18.52
C LEU A 266 14.69 -1.19 19.66
N THR A 267 15.37 -0.26 20.32
CA THR A 267 16.27 -0.52 21.45
C THR A 267 15.50 -0.58 22.78
N PRO A 268 16.02 -1.28 23.82
CA PRO A 268 15.42 -1.23 25.16
C PRO A 268 15.43 0.16 25.80
N GLN A 269 16.28 1.08 25.33
CA GLN A 269 16.31 2.47 25.78
C GLN A 269 15.15 3.28 25.19
N SER A 270 14.76 2.99 23.96
CA SER A 270 13.62 3.65 23.30
C SER A 270 12.30 3.02 23.70
N ILE A 271 12.15 1.70 23.57
CA ILE A 271 10.93 0.97 23.91
C ILE A 271 11.23 0.06 25.11
N VAL A 272 10.80 0.51 26.29
CA VAL A 272 11.11 -0.13 27.57
C VAL A 272 10.33 -1.44 27.74
N ASP A 273 9.05 -1.44 27.38
CA ASP A 273 8.18 -2.60 27.49
C ASP A 273 8.53 -3.66 26.42
N GLN A 274 8.84 -4.88 26.88
CA GLN A 274 9.32 -5.95 26.01
C GLN A 274 8.26 -6.41 25.01
N GLU A 275 6.99 -6.48 25.41
CA GLU A 275 5.91 -6.91 24.53
C GLU A 275 5.66 -5.87 23.42
N THR A 276 5.59 -4.60 23.80
CA THR A 276 5.48 -3.47 22.86
C THR A 276 6.62 -3.47 21.86
N ARG A 277 7.85 -3.72 22.31
CA ARG A 277 9.02 -3.78 21.42
C ARG A 277 8.97 -4.99 20.48
N ALA A 278 8.53 -6.15 20.95
CA ALA A 278 8.34 -7.32 20.09
C ALA A 278 7.30 -7.04 18.98
N ARG A 279 6.19 -6.38 19.33
CA ARG A 279 5.17 -5.95 18.36
C ARG A 279 5.70 -4.87 17.40
N ALA A 280 6.53 -3.96 17.88
CA ALA A 280 7.18 -2.95 17.04
C ALA A 280 8.13 -3.59 16.01
N MET A 281 8.91 -4.61 16.42
CA MET A 281 9.75 -5.40 15.51
C MET A 281 8.93 -6.15 14.46
N LEU A 282 7.83 -6.81 14.86
CA LEU A 282 6.90 -7.45 13.93
C LEU A 282 6.30 -6.45 12.92
N SER A 283 5.91 -5.26 13.39
CA SER A 283 5.39 -4.18 12.56
C SER A 283 6.42 -3.67 11.54
N ALA A 284 7.68 -3.51 11.97
CA ALA A 284 8.80 -3.16 11.10
C ALA A 284 9.13 -4.27 10.09
N ALA A 285 8.99 -5.54 10.47
CA ALA A 285 9.13 -6.67 9.56
C ALA A 285 8.06 -6.63 8.46
N TYR A 286 6.80 -6.41 8.83
CA TYR A 286 5.69 -6.26 7.88
C TYR A 286 5.95 -5.14 6.87
N ALA A 287 6.40 -3.98 7.35
CA ALA A 287 6.77 -2.85 6.51
C ALA A 287 7.89 -3.22 5.51
N ASN A 288 8.91 -3.96 5.95
CA ASN A 288 10.00 -4.40 5.08
C ASN A 288 9.55 -5.42 4.04
N VAL A 289 8.65 -6.34 4.38
CA VAL A 289 8.05 -7.27 3.39
C VAL A 289 7.30 -6.50 2.31
N ARG A 290 6.55 -5.44 2.68
CA ARG A 290 5.88 -4.58 1.68
C ARG A 290 6.85 -3.91 0.70
N LEU A 291 8.07 -3.61 1.15
CA LEU A 291 9.13 -3.05 0.31
C LEU A 291 9.96 -4.11 -0.44
N GLY A 292 9.68 -5.41 -0.25
CA GLY A 292 10.48 -6.51 -0.81
C GLY A 292 11.78 -6.81 -0.05
N ASN A 293 12.01 -6.21 1.12
CA ASN A 293 13.22 -6.34 1.93
C ASN A 293 13.17 -7.56 2.87
N ASN A 294 12.99 -8.76 2.32
CA ASN A 294 12.75 -9.99 3.09
C ASN A 294 13.89 -10.36 4.06
N VAL A 295 15.15 -10.01 3.75
CA VAL A 295 16.30 -10.27 4.63
C VAL A 295 16.17 -9.50 5.94
N ILE A 296 15.85 -8.20 5.86
CA ILE A 296 15.66 -7.33 7.02
C ILE A 296 14.41 -7.74 7.79
N ALA A 297 13.32 -8.05 7.09
CA ALA A 297 12.09 -8.53 7.72
C ALA A 297 12.35 -9.80 8.54
N LYS A 298 13.09 -10.77 8.01
CA LYS A 298 13.43 -12.02 8.71
C LYS A 298 14.16 -11.76 10.02
N ASP A 299 15.14 -10.86 9.99
CA ASP A 299 15.92 -10.52 11.19
C ASP A 299 15.03 -9.94 12.30
N TYR A 300 14.15 -8.99 11.95
CA TYR A 300 13.18 -8.46 12.90
C TYR A 300 12.19 -9.51 13.43
N LEU A 301 11.73 -10.45 12.60
CA LEU A 301 10.83 -11.52 13.07
C LEU A 301 11.49 -12.44 14.08
N VAL A 302 12.74 -12.83 13.85
CA VAL A 302 13.51 -13.67 14.78
C VAL A 302 13.68 -12.93 16.12
N GLN A 303 14.04 -11.65 16.09
CA GLN A 303 14.17 -10.84 17.30
C GLN A 303 12.83 -10.68 18.03
N ALA A 304 11.75 -10.40 17.30
CA ALA A 304 10.40 -10.25 17.84
C ALA A 304 9.93 -11.51 18.57
N GLN A 305 10.09 -12.69 17.93
CA GLN A 305 9.66 -13.97 18.47
C GLN A 305 10.47 -14.36 19.72
N ASN A 306 11.79 -14.17 19.69
CA ASN A 306 12.64 -14.43 20.85
C ASN A 306 12.22 -13.58 22.05
N LEU A 307 12.02 -12.28 21.82
CA LEU A 307 11.61 -11.36 22.88
C LEU A 307 10.21 -11.68 23.42
N TYR A 308 9.26 -12.04 22.55
CA TYR A 308 7.92 -12.43 22.98
C TYR A 308 7.93 -13.72 23.81
N ASN A 309 8.78 -14.68 23.47
CA ASN A 309 8.95 -15.90 24.26
C ASN A 309 9.50 -15.60 25.67
N GLU A 310 10.38 -14.62 25.82
CA GLU A 310 10.84 -14.15 27.14
C GLU A 310 9.70 -13.53 27.95
N VAL A 311 8.81 -12.77 27.30
CA VAL A 311 7.61 -12.20 27.92
C VAL A 311 6.69 -13.32 28.44
N LEU A 312 6.42 -14.34 27.62
CA LEU A 312 5.62 -15.49 28.04
C LEU A 312 6.25 -16.27 29.19
N ALA A 313 7.58 -16.45 29.17
CA ALA A 313 8.29 -17.11 30.25
C ALA A 313 8.18 -16.34 31.58
N THR A 314 8.09 -15.01 31.51
CA THR A 314 7.98 -14.11 32.67
C THR A 314 6.54 -14.00 33.19
N ASN A 315 5.57 -13.81 32.30
CA ASN A 315 4.18 -13.52 32.65
C ASN A 315 3.31 -14.78 32.78
N GLY A 316 3.79 -15.92 32.28
CA GLY A 316 3.10 -17.19 32.28
C GLY A 316 2.20 -17.39 31.05
N ILE A 317 1.92 -18.65 30.74
CA ILE A 317 1.23 -19.04 29.51
C ILE A 317 -0.20 -18.51 29.39
N ALA A 318 -0.83 -18.13 30.50
CA ALA A 318 -2.18 -17.55 30.49
C ALA A 318 -2.25 -16.19 29.77
N THR A 319 -1.11 -15.52 29.58
CA THR A 319 -1.02 -14.27 28.80
C THR A 319 -0.67 -14.49 27.33
N LEU A 320 -0.73 -15.73 26.84
CA LEU A 320 -0.48 -16.06 25.44
C LEU A 320 -1.43 -15.29 24.52
N ASP A 321 -0.85 -14.42 23.70
CA ASP A 321 -1.47 -13.83 22.52
C ASP A 321 -1.07 -14.65 21.31
N ALA A 322 -1.91 -15.61 20.93
CA ALA A 322 -1.67 -16.40 19.74
C ALA A 322 -1.73 -15.57 18.45
N GLN A 323 -2.40 -14.41 18.45
CA GLN A 323 -2.43 -13.54 17.28
C GLN A 323 -1.02 -13.07 16.94
N PHE A 324 -0.21 -12.70 17.93
CA PHE A 324 1.19 -12.33 17.68
C PHE A 324 1.98 -13.43 16.96
N MET A 325 1.86 -14.68 17.42
CA MET A 325 2.56 -15.82 16.82
C MET A 325 2.05 -16.13 15.41
N ILE A 326 0.77 -15.89 15.16
CA ILE A 326 0.13 -16.06 13.86
C ILE A 326 0.57 -14.95 12.91
N ASP A 327 0.59 -13.69 13.35
CA ASP A 327 1.06 -12.57 12.57
C ASP A 327 2.53 -12.80 12.15
N VAL A 328 3.40 -13.27 13.06
CA VAL A 328 4.79 -13.68 12.74
C VAL A 328 4.81 -14.74 11.64
N SER A 329 3.97 -15.76 11.77
CA SER A 329 3.84 -16.85 10.81
C SER A 329 3.35 -16.36 9.43
N ASP A 330 2.40 -15.43 9.42
CA ASP A 330 1.84 -14.83 8.20
C ASP A 330 2.89 -13.97 7.47
N VAL A 331 3.75 -13.26 8.21
CA VAL A 331 4.87 -12.56 7.58
C VAL A 331 5.87 -13.55 6.96
N TYR A 332 6.20 -14.66 7.64
CA TYR A 332 7.02 -15.72 7.05
C TYR A 332 6.38 -16.34 5.80
N HIS A 333 5.07 -16.55 5.82
CA HIS A 333 4.28 -17.02 4.66
C HIS A 333 4.44 -16.07 3.47
N LYS A 334 4.22 -14.78 3.68
CA LYS A 334 4.34 -13.73 2.65
C LYS A 334 5.75 -13.64 2.05
N MET A 335 6.76 -14.03 2.82
CA MET A 335 8.15 -14.09 2.37
C MET A 335 8.51 -15.41 1.65
N GLY A 336 7.63 -16.41 1.69
CA GLY A 336 7.89 -17.76 1.19
C GLY A 336 8.75 -18.64 2.12
N ASP A 337 8.93 -18.27 3.41
CA ASP A 337 9.75 -19.02 4.37
C ASP A 337 8.93 -20.06 5.15
N GLN A 338 8.57 -21.15 4.47
CA GLN A 338 7.75 -22.23 5.01
C GLN A 338 8.40 -22.93 6.22
N GLN A 339 9.73 -22.97 6.28
CA GLN A 339 10.44 -23.61 7.40
C GLN A 339 10.26 -22.80 8.70
N ALA A 340 10.50 -21.50 8.65
CA ALA A 340 10.34 -20.63 9.83
C ALA A 340 8.88 -20.53 10.27
N GLN A 341 7.96 -20.52 9.30
CA GLN A 341 6.52 -20.62 9.53
C GLN A 341 6.16 -21.90 10.32
N ALA A 342 6.61 -23.08 9.85
CA ALA A 342 6.33 -24.36 10.50
C ALA A 342 6.94 -24.44 11.93
N GLN A 343 8.10 -23.85 12.15
CA GLN A 343 8.73 -23.75 13.47
C GLN A 343 7.90 -22.89 14.43
N THR A 344 7.43 -21.73 13.96
CA THR A 344 6.56 -20.83 14.74
C THR A 344 5.28 -21.52 15.16
N TYR A 345 4.67 -22.28 14.25
CA TYR A 345 3.50 -23.08 14.58
C TYR A 345 3.78 -24.23 15.54
N SER A 346 4.90 -24.92 15.40
CA SER A 346 5.28 -26.01 16.31
C SER A 346 5.44 -25.50 17.75
N LEU A 347 6.00 -24.30 17.90
CA LEU A 347 6.09 -23.62 19.19
C LEU A 347 4.69 -23.25 19.71
N LEU A 348 3.83 -22.68 18.87
CA LEU A 348 2.46 -22.36 19.25
C LEU A 348 1.69 -23.61 19.69
N ASP A 349 1.82 -24.74 18.97
CA ASP A 349 1.22 -26.02 19.32
C ASP A 349 1.66 -26.50 20.72
N LEU A 350 2.95 -26.40 21.02
CA LEU A 350 3.49 -26.75 22.34
C LEU A 350 2.88 -25.86 23.44
N LEU A 351 2.83 -24.55 23.21
CA LEU A 351 2.27 -23.57 24.13
C LEU A 351 0.78 -23.84 24.41
N MET A 352 -0.01 -24.06 23.36
CA MET A 352 -1.45 -24.38 23.45
C MET A 352 -1.73 -25.67 24.23
N ASN A 353 -0.88 -26.69 24.10
CA ASN A 353 -1.04 -27.95 24.81
C ASN A 353 -0.91 -27.80 26.33
N THR A 354 -0.24 -26.76 26.81
CA THR A 354 -0.07 -26.50 28.26
C THR A 354 -1.21 -25.71 28.89
N LEU A 355 -2.17 -25.20 28.09
CA LEU A 355 -3.31 -24.44 28.62
C LEU A 355 -4.29 -25.34 29.41
N PRO A 356 -4.85 -24.81 30.53
CA PRO A 356 -5.87 -25.50 31.31
C PRO A 356 -7.23 -25.52 30.61
N GLU A 357 -8.11 -26.43 31.03
CA GLU A 357 -9.51 -26.42 30.62
C GLU A 357 -10.24 -25.19 31.20
N GLY A 358 -11.12 -24.57 30.40
CA GLY A 358 -11.95 -23.43 30.81
C GLY A 358 -11.62 -22.12 30.10
N THR A 359 -11.74 -21.01 30.83
CA THR A 359 -11.79 -19.64 30.29
C THR A 359 -10.58 -19.27 29.41
N GLU A 360 -9.38 -19.70 29.79
CA GLU A 360 -8.14 -19.42 29.06
C GLU A 360 -8.14 -20.09 27.68
N SER A 361 -8.50 -21.39 27.63
CA SER A 361 -8.62 -22.15 26.38
C SER A 361 -9.79 -21.63 25.53
N GLN A 362 -10.90 -21.25 26.16
CA GLN A 362 -12.05 -20.64 25.48
C GLN A 362 -11.66 -19.32 24.79
N ARG A 363 -10.96 -18.43 25.51
CA ARG A 363 -10.51 -17.15 24.97
C ARG A 363 -9.58 -17.35 23.77
N LEU A 364 -8.65 -18.30 23.90
CA LEU A 364 -7.75 -18.62 22.81
C LEU A 364 -8.51 -19.18 21.60
N PHE A 365 -9.43 -20.14 21.81
CA PHE A 365 -10.21 -20.74 20.73
C PHE A 365 -10.96 -19.70 19.89
N PHE A 366 -11.68 -18.78 20.53
CA PHE A 366 -12.41 -17.73 19.80
C PHE A 366 -11.49 -16.69 19.14
N GLY A 367 -10.27 -16.51 19.65
CA GLY A 367 -9.23 -15.77 18.92
C GLY A 367 -8.83 -16.50 17.64
N TYR A 368 -8.66 -17.82 17.74
CA TYR A 368 -8.22 -18.70 16.65
C TYR A 368 -9.26 -18.90 15.55
N ASP A 369 -10.55 -18.94 15.91
CA ASP A 369 -11.69 -19.06 14.99
C ASP A 369 -11.64 -18.01 13.86
N ARG A 370 -11.44 -16.74 14.22
CA ARG A 370 -11.37 -15.65 13.23
C ARG A 370 -10.21 -15.82 12.25
N ILE A 371 -9.11 -16.39 12.73
CA ILE A 371 -7.91 -16.61 11.96
C ILE A 371 -8.12 -17.74 10.96
N VAL A 372 -8.75 -18.84 11.40
CA VAL A 372 -9.12 -19.94 10.49
C VAL A 372 -10.07 -19.44 9.40
N LYS A 373 -11.09 -18.64 9.75
CA LYS A 373 -12.01 -18.03 8.76
C LYS A 373 -11.24 -17.19 7.74
N SER A 374 -10.34 -16.33 8.22
CA SER A 374 -9.51 -15.48 7.37
C SER A 374 -8.61 -16.29 6.43
N ALA A 375 -8.01 -17.38 6.93
CA ALA A 375 -7.17 -18.26 6.11
C ALA A 375 -7.97 -19.05 5.07
N VAL A 376 -9.16 -19.55 5.41
CA VAL A 376 -10.06 -20.22 4.46
C VAL A 376 -10.52 -19.24 3.38
N ALA A 377 -10.95 -18.03 3.75
CA ALA A 377 -11.33 -16.99 2.80
C ALA A 377 -10.16 -16.57 1.89
N HIS A 378 -8.95 -16.45 2.45
CA HIS A 378 -7.75 -16.17 1.67
C HIS A 378 -7.49 -17.27 0.64
N TRP A 379 -7.52 -18.54 1.05
CA TRP A 379 -7.38 -19.68 0.13
C TRP A 379 -8.46 -19.70 -0.95
N GLN A 380 -9.73 -19.46 -0.60
CA GLN A 380 -10.82 -19.42 -1.57
C GLN A 380 -10.59 -18.34 -2.63
N ASN A 381 -9.99 -17.21 -2.24
CA ASN A 381 -9.64 -16.12 -3.16
C ASN A 381 -8.41 -16.44 -4.02
N THR A 382 -7.39 -17.12 -3.48
CA THR A 382 -6.13 -17.39 -4.21
C THR A 382 -6.18 -18.67 -5.04
N GLY A 383 -6.95 -19.67 -4.60
CA GLY A 383 -6.96 -21.03 -5.16
C GLY A 383 -5.63 -21.78 -4.99
N VAL A 384 -4.70 -21.27 -4.20
CA VAL A 384 -3.34 -21.84 -4.04
C VAL A 384 -3.36 -22.97 -3.02
N GLU A 385 -2.84 -24.14 -3.39
CA GLU A 385 -2.85 -25.33 -2.52
C GLU A 385 -2.09 -25.12 -1.20
N ASP A 386 -0.99 -24.37 -1.22
CA ASP A 386 -0.24 -24.04 0.00
C ASP A 386 -1.09 -23.23 0.99
N ASP A 387 -1.94 -22.31 0.52
CA ASP A 387 -2.88 -21.55 1.36
C ASP A 387 -3.96 -22.48 1.94
N ARG A 388 -4.43 -23.48 1.17
CA ARG A 388 -5.35 -24.52 1.65
C ARG A 388 -4.73 -25.32 2.79
N LEU A 389 -3.52 -25.82 2.58
CA LEU A 389 -2.79 -26.62 3.56
C LEU A 389 -2.52 -25.82 4.84
N HIS A 390 -2.22 -24.52 4.69
CA HIS A 390 -2.10 -23.59 5.80
C HIS A 390 -3.41 -23.46 6.58
N ALA A 391 -4.54 -23.20 5.90
CA ALA A 391 -5.86 -23.13 6.52
C ALA A 391 -6.25 -24.44 7.23
N ILE A 392 -5.95 -25.60 6.63
CA ILE A 392 -6.14 -26.92 7.27
C ILE A 392 -5.33 -27.06 8.54
N ALA A 393 -4.07 -26.65 8.53
CA ALA A 393 -3.20 -26.74 9.69
C ALA A 393 -3.74 -25.88 10.86
N LEU A 394 -4.26 -24.68 10.55
CA LEU A 394 -4.96 -23.83 11.51
C LEU A 394 -6.26 -24.50 12.01
N ALA A 395 -7.13 -25.00 11.12
CA ALA A 395 -8.37 -25.66 11.52
C ALA A 395 -8.13 -26.88 12.44
N LYS A 396 -7.10 -27.70 12.14
CA LYS A 396 -6.66 -28.82 12.99
C LYS A 396 -6.17 -28.37 14.37
N ARG A 397 -5.55 -27.20 14.48
CA ARG A 397 -5.16 -26.59 15.78
C ARG A 397 -6.36 -26.19 16.59
N SER A 398 -7.31 -25.54 15.94
CA SER A 398 -8.57 -25.16 16.56
C SER A 398 -9.34 -26.38 17.11
N LEU A 399 -9.38 -27.47 16.34
CA LEU A 399 -10.03 -28.73 16.77
C LEU A 399 -9.42 -29.28 18.07
N ARG A 400 -8.09 -29.19 18.24
CA ARG A 400 -7.41 -29.64 19.47
C ARG A 400 -7.74 -28.80 20.70
N LEU A 401 -8.19 -27.55 20.51
CA LEU A 401 -8.60 -26.69 21.61
C LEU A 401 -10.03 -26.96 22.08
N ILE A 402 -10.93 -27.43 21.21
CA ILE A 402 -12.36 -27.55 21.54
C ILE A 402 -12.63 -28.34 22.83
N PRO A 403 -12.00 -29.51 23.06
CA PRO A 403 -12.20 -30.25 24.30
C PRO A 403 -11.80 -29.46 25.56
N LYS A 404 -10.87 -28.51 25.43
CA LYS A 404 -10.40 -27.67 26.53
C LYS A 404 -11.27 -26.44 26.80
N ILE A 405 -12.23 -26.11 25.94
CA ILE A 405 -13.14 -24.96 26.13
C ILE A 405 -13.99 -25.14 27.40
N GLY A 406 -14.35 -26.38 27.74
CA GLY A 406 -15.15 -26.72 28.92
C GLY A 406 -16.66 -26.55 28.72
N TYR A 407 -17.42 -26.64 29.81
CA TYR A 407 -18.88 -26.58 29.81
C TYR A 407 -19.42 -25.22 30.25
N SER A 408 -20.63 -24.90 29.79
CA SER A 408 -21.41 -23.76 30.28
C SER A 408 -22.26 -24.14 31.49
N THR A 409 -22.59 -23.16 32.33
CA THR A 409 -23.46 -23.33 33.49
C THR A 409 -24.55 -22.26 33.48
N ASN A 410 -25.82 -22.64 33.55
CA ASN A 410 -26.93 -21.69 33.58
C ASN A 410 -27.11 -21.08 34.99
N ARG A 411 -28.05 -20.13 35.14
CA ARG A 411 -28.31 -19.46 36.43
C ARG A 411 -28.72 -20.41 37.57
N ASN A 412 -29.21 -21.60 37.24
CA ASN A 412 -29.66 -22.62 38.19
C ASN A 412 -28.57 -23.66 38.49
N GLY A 413 -27.35 -23.50 37.95
CA GLY A 413 -26.25 -24.44 38.15
C GLY A 413 -26.28 -25.66 37.23
N VAL A 414 -27.16 -25.70 36.23
CA VAL A 414 -27.21 -26.79 35.24
C VAL A 414 -26.05 -26.65 34.28
N ILE A 415 -25.26 -27.72 34.13
CA ILE A 415 -24.10 -27.79 33.26
C ILE A 415 -24.53 -28.34 31.88
N PHE A 416 -24.08 -27.71 30.80
CA PHE A 416 -24.41 -28.05 29.42
C PHE A 416 -23.34 -27.55 28.42
N SER A 417 -23.40 -27.98 27.16
CA SER A 417 -22.28 -27.84 26.20
C SER A 417 -22.49 -26.79 25.09
N SER A 418 -23.00 -25.60 25.39
CA SER A 418 -23.27 -24.59 24.33
C SER A 418 -22.02 -24.08 23.63
N THR A 419 -20.99 -23.68 24.39
CA THR A 419 -19.76 -23.10 23.82
C THR A 419 -19.00 -24.12 22.97
N THR A 420 -18.93 -25.37 23.42
CA THR A 420 -18.30 -26.48 22.70
C THR A 420 -19.05 -26.82 21.42
N LEU A 421 -20.40 -26.83 21.44
CA LEU A 421 -21.23 -27.03 20.25
C LEU A 421 -20.94 -25.98 19.17
N ILE A 422 -20.93 -24.69 19.53
CA ILE A 422 -20.62 -23.58 18.61
C ILE A 422 -19.23 -23.79 17.99
N GLY A 423 -18.26 -24.25 18.79
CA GLY A 423 -16.92 -24.52 18.30
C GLY A 423 -16.86 -25.64 17.25
N TYR A 424 -17.61 -26.72 17.44
CA TYR A 424 -17.70 -27.80 16.47
C TYR A 424 -18.47 -27.40 15.21
N GLU A 425 -19.63 -26.74 15.37
CA GLU A 425 -20.44 -26.23 14.26
C GLU A 425 -19.57 -25.43 13.28
N TYR A 426 -18.75 -24.52 13.83
CA TYR A 426 -17.82 -23.73 13.05
C TYR A 426 -16.83 -24.62 12.26
N LEU A 427 -16.13 -25.53 12.92
CA LEU A 427 -15.07 -26.32 12.28
C LEU A 427 -15.60 -27.34 11.28
N ILE A 428 -16.82 -27.85 11.44
CA ILE A 428 -17.44 -28.73 10.44
C ILE A 428 -17.56 -27.98 9.11
N LYS A 429 -18.08 -26.74 9.13
CA LYS A 429 -18.17 -25.88 7.93
C LYS A 429 -16.79 -25.69 7.30
N GLN A 430 -15.77 -25.37 8.10
CA GLN A 430 -14.42 -25.12 7.58
C GLN A 430 -13.76 -26.39 7.00
N PHE A 431 -13.86 -27.53 7.68
CA PHE A 431 -13.29 -28.79 7.16
C PHE A 431 -13.98 -29.24 5.89
N TYR A 432 -15.30 -29.05 5.79
CA TYR A 432 -16.02 -29.31 4.55
C TYR A 432 -15.54 -28.39 3.41
N GLN A 433 -15.46 -27.08 3.64
CA GLN A 433 -14.94 -26.11 2.66
C GLN A 433 -13.51 -26.44 2.21
N LEU A 434 -12.66 -26.91 3.13
CA LEU A 434 -11.28 -27.32 2.86
C LEU A 434 -11.17 -28.72 2.22
N ASN A 435 -12.28 -29.40 1.94
CA ASN A 435 -12.33 -30.76 1.40
C ASN A 435 -11.68 -31.83 2.32
N GLU A 436 -11.75 -31.65 3.64
CA GLU A 436 -11.28 -32.61 4.64
C GLU A 436 -12.49 -33.38 5.22
N ILE A 437 -13.12 -34.22 4.40
CA ILE A 437 -14.41 -34.89 4.71
C ILE A 437 -14.35 -35.77 5.96
N ASP A 438 -13.30 -36.57 6.13
CA ASP A 438 -13.17 -37.45 7.31
C ASP A 438 -13.05 -36.65 8.61
N LEU A 439 -12.38 -35.49 8.56
CA LEU A 439 -12.31 -34.58 9.71
C LEU A 439 -13.65 -33.90 9.98
N ALA A 440 -14.37 -33.50 8.94
CA ALA A 440 -15.71 -32.96 9.09
C ALA A 440 -16.65 -34.00 9.74
N LYS A 441 -16.61 -35.26 9.30
CA LYS A 441 -17.38 -36.37 9.89
C LYS A 441 -17.00 -36.66 11.33
N GLN A 442 -15.70 -36.73 11.62
CA GLN A 442 -15.21 -36.90 13.00
C GLN A 442 -15.70 -35.75 13.90
N THR A 443 -15.63 -34.51 13.41
CA THR A 443 -16.04 -33.31 14.15
C THR A 443 -17.56 -33.30 14.36
N LEU A 444 -18.36 -33.71 13.37
CA LEU A 444 -19.80 -33.88 13.49
C LEU A 444 -20.17 -34.95 14.53
N ALA A 445 -19.47 -36.09 14.55
CA ALA A 445 -19.69 -37.12 15.55
C ALA A 445 -19.41 -36.61 16.97
N MET A 446 -18.35 -35.82 17.15
CA MET A 446 -18.06 -35.17 18.43
C MET A 446 -19.16 -34.18 18.85
N ALA A 447 -19.71 -33.42 17.89
CA ALA A 447 -20.81 -32.48 18.16
C ALA A 447 -22.12 -33.20 18.52
N LEU A 448 -22.54 -34.18 17.73
CA LEU A 448 -23.78 -34.93 17.94
C LEU A 448 -23.76 -35.76 19.23
N ALA A 449 -22.58 -36.21 19.66
CA ALA A 449 -22.40 -36.83 20.97
C ALA A 449 -22.74 -35.89 22.14
N LEU A 450 -22.62 -34.57 21.98
CA LEU A 450 -23.06 -33.58 22.97
C LEU A 450 -24.59 -33.47 23.06
N TYR A 451 -25.32 -33.94 22.05
CA TYR A 451 -26.75 -34.21 22.09
C TYR A 451 -27.05 -35.69 22.36
N GLY A 452 -26.07 -36.52 22.70
CA GLY A 452 -26.27 -37.95 22.90
C GLY A 452 -26.78 -38.70 21.66
N TYR A 453 -26.66 -38.09 20.48
CA TYR A 453 -26.94 -38.73 19.20
C TYR A 453 -25.66 -39.41 18.72
N VAL A 454 -25.55 -40.72 18.97
CA VAL A 454 -24.34 -41.52 18.79
C VAL A 454 -24.60 -42.76 17.95
N ASP A 455 -23.54 -43.49 17.61
CA ASP A 455 -23.59 -44.78 16.90
C ASP A 455 -24.27 -44.74 15.52
N TYR A 456 -24.38 -43.56 14.92
CA TYR A 456 -24.91 -43.38 13.56
C TYR A 456 -23.87 -43.72 12.46
N ASP A 457 -22.58 -43.64 12.79
CA ASP A 457 -21.45 -44.03 11.94
C ASP A 457 -20.42 -44.80 12.79
N THR A 458 -20.11 -46.04 12.40
CA THR A 458 -19.18 -46.91 13.12
C THR A 458 -17.71 -46.53 12.97
N ASP A 459 -17.36 -45.81 11.90
CA ASP A 459 -15.98 -45.38 11.64
C ASP A 459 -15.61 -44.15 12.49
N PHE A 460 -16.61 -43.40 12.97
CA PHE A 460 -16.46 -42.19 13.80
C PHE A 460 -17.23 -42.29 15.12
N SER A 461 -17.09 -43.41 15.85
CA SER A 461 -17.80 -43.60 17.12
C SER A 461 -17.26 -42.68 18.24
N VAL A 462 -18.18 -41.94 18.88
CA VAL A 462 -17.93 -41.08 20.04
C VAL A 462 -18.98 -41.39 21.11
N ALA A 463 -18.55 -41.55 22.36
CA ALA A 463 -19.47 -41.80 23.47
C ALA A 463 -20.34 -40.57 23.77
N ALA A 464 -21.60 -40.80 24.16
CA ALA A 464 -22.51 -39.73 24.53
C ALA A 464 -21.95 -38.90 25.70
N ASP A 465 -22.08 -37.58 25.60
CA ASP A 465 -21.63 -36.67 26.65
C ASP A 465 -22.47 -36.81 27.92
N GLN A 466 -21.82 -36.68 29.07
CA GLN A 466 -22.46 -36.82 30.37
C GLN A 466 -23.57 -35.79 30.65
N TYR A 467 -23.58 -34.66 29.91
CA TYR A 467 -24.59 -33.61 30.01
C TYR A 467 -25.49 -33.51 28.78
N ALA A 468 -25.57 -34.57 27.96
CA ALA A 468 -26.34 -34.56 26.72
C ALA A 468 -27.81 -34.14 26.90
N ASP A 469 -28.50 -34.68 27.91
CA ASP A 469 -29.90 -34.33 28.20
C ASP A 469 -30.06 -32.87 28.64
N ASN A 470 -29.08 -32.33 29.38
CA ASN A 470 -29.09 -30.91 29.75
C ASN A 470 -28.88 -30.03 28.50
N THR A 471 -27.95 -30.41 27.64
CA THR A 471 -27.64 -29.69 26.40
C THR A 471 -28.84 -29.62 25.46
N LYS A 472 -29.60 -30.72 25.29
CA LYS A 472 -30.85 -30.71 24.52
C LYS A 472 -31.90 -29.74 25.06
N ASN A 473 -31.94 -29.50 26.36
CA ASN A 473 -32.97 -28.67 26.99
C ASN A 473 -32.56 -27.20 27.10
N GLU A 474 -31.26 -26.95 27.31
CA GLU A 474 -30.71 -25.61 27.51
C GLU A 474 -30.22 -24.97 26.19
N PHE A 475 -29.87 -25.78 25.17
CA PHE A 475 -29.24 -25.27 23.95
C PHE A 475 -29.51 -26.16 22.71
N VAL A 476 -30.79 -26.31 22.32
CA VAL A 476 -31.18 -27.14 21.15
C VAL A 476 -31.02 -26.44 19.79
N TRP A 477 -30.82 -25.12 19.79
CA TRP A 477 -31.04 -24.27 18.61
C TRP A 477 -30.08 -24.52 17.44
N THR A 478 -28.94 -25.17 17.67
CA THR A 478 -27.98 -25.56 16.62
C THR A 478 -28.25 -26.96 16.04
N ALA A 479 -29.25 -27.69 16.56
CA ALA A 479 -29.62 -29.00 16.04
C ALA A 479 -30.01 -28.99 14.54
N PRO A 480 -30.73 -27.98 14.01
CA PRO A 480 -30.97 -27.87 12.57
C PRO A 480 -29.68 -27.79 11.74
N ASP A 481 -28.70 -26.98 12.16
CA ASP A 481 -27.42 -26.85 11.46
C ASP A 481 -26.66 -28.19 11.39
N PHE A 482 -26.63 -28.95 12.51
CA PHE A 482 -25.99 -30.26 12.52
C PHE A 482 -26.73 -31.31 11.69
N ALA A 483 -28.06 -31.21 11.59
CA ALA A 483 -28.84 -32.06 10.68
C ALA A 483 -28.52 -31.73 9.22
N GLY A 484 -28.35 -30.43 8.91
CA GLY A 484 -27.81 -29.97 7.64
C GLY A 484 -26.45 -30.60 7.32
N PHE A 485 -25.44 -30.39 8.18
CA PHE A 485 -24.10 -30.98 7.97
C PHE A 485 -24.12 -32.50 7.86
N TYR A 486 -25.02 -33.15 8.60
CA TYR A 486 -25.20 -34.59 8.49
C TYR A 486 -25.59 -34.96 7.05
N ILE A 487 -26.58 -34.32 6.46
CA ILE A 487 -26.95 -34.58 5.06
C ILE A 487 -25.82 -34.21 4.11
N THR A 488 -25.13 -33.09 4.33
CA THR A 488 -23.97 -32.69 3.51
C THR A 488 -22.90 -33.79 3.48
N LEU A 489 -22.62 -34.45 4.62
CA LEU A 489 -21.60 -35.50 4.75
C LEU A 489 -22.12 -36.92 4.43
N TYR A 490 -23.43 -37.12 4.50
CA TYR A 490 -24.14 -38.39 4.24
C TYR A 490 -25.34 -38.15 3.30
N PRO A 491 -25.09 -37.84 2.01
CA PRO A 491 -26.12 -37.32 1.09
C PRO A 491 -27.29 -38.29 0.81
N ASN A 492 -27.09 -39.59 1.06
CA ASN A 492 -28.10 -40.63 0.86
C ASN A 492 -28.93 -40.92 2.12
N ALA A 493 -28.67 -40.25 3.25
CA ALA A 493 -29.41 -40.49 4.47
C ALA A 493 -30.82 -39.88 4.43
N GLU A 494 -31.77 -40.49 5.13
CA GLU A 494 -33.11 -39.95 5.33
C GLU A 494 -33.08 -38.82 6.38
N SER A 495 -33.84 -37.75 6.17
CA SER A 495 -33.92 -36.61 7.10
C SER A 495 -34.84 -36.90 8.30
N ALA A 496 -35.91 -37.67 8.13
CA ALA A 496 -36.89 -37.95 9.18
C ALA A 496 -36.26 -38.47 10.51
N PRO A 497 -35.30 -39.40 10.49
CA PRO A 497 -34.60 -39.85 11.70
C PRO A 497 -33.77 -38.77 12.42
N LEU A 498 -33.37 -37.69 11.75
CA LEU A 498 -32.54 -36.63 12.35
C LEU A 498 -33.29 -35.84 13.43
N THR A 499 -34.62 -35.88 13.44
CA THR A 499 -35.41 -35.32 14.56
C THR A 499 -35.05 -35.94 15.91
N ASP A 500 -34.49 -37.16 15.93
CA ASP A 500 -34.03 -37.81 17.16
C ASP A 500 -32.87 -37.05 17.86
N ILE A 501 -32.15 -36.16 17.16
CA ILE A 501 -31.15 -35.26 17.76
C ILE A 501 -31.76 -34.45 18.92
N ALA A 502 -32.95 -33.89 18.70
CA ALA A 502 -33.66 -33.05 19.67
C ALA A 502 -34.69 -33.82 20.51
N LYS A 503 -34.87 -35.13 20.27
CA LYS A 503 -35.92 -35.90 20.94
C LYS A 503 -35.69 -36.00 22.44
N GLY A 504 -36.80 -35.80 23.17
CA GLY A 504 -36.80 -35.67 24.63
C GLY A 504 -36.54 -34.24 25.13
N SER A 505 -36.23 -33.28 24.24
CA SER A 505 -36.13 -31.86 24.58
C SER A 505 -37.49 -31.25 24.88
N LEU A 506 -37.53 -30.28 25.81
CA LEU A 506 -38.67 -29.39 26.03
C LEU A 506 -39.06 -28.57 24.78
N TRP A 507 -38.14 -28.40 23.84
CA TRP A 507 -38.30 -27.59 22.65
C TRP A 507 -38.51 -28.43 21.38
N PHE A 508 -38.72 -29.74 21.51
CA PHE A 508 -38.80 -30.66 20.37
C PHE A 508 -39.81 -30.21 19.31
N ASP A 509 -41.03 -29.85 19.72
CA ASP A 509 -42.08 -29.44 18.78
C ASP A 509 -41.77 -28.12 18.05
N TYR A 510 -40.88 -27.29 18.60
CA TYR A 510 -40.45 -26.04 17.97
C TYR A 510 -39.33 -26.24 16.95
N VAL A 511 -38.49 -27.26 17.10
CA VAL A 511 -37.26 -27.42 16.31
C VAL A 511 -37.34 -28.57 15.30
N LYS A 512 -38.26 -29.54 15.47
CA LYS A 512 -38.35 -30.73 14.62
C LYS A 512 -38.56 -30.40 13.14
N ASP A 513 -39.37 -29.39 12.82
CA ASP A 513 -39.66 -29.03 11.43
C ASP A 513 -38.46 -28.29 10.82
N SER A 514 -37.78 -27.43 11.59
CA SER A 514 -36.53 -26.79 11.17
C SER A 514 -35.40 -27.79 10.94
N ILE A 515 -35.31 -28.86 11.74
CA ILE A 515 -34.33 -29.95 11.52
C ILE A 515 -34.53 -30.59 10.15
N ILE A 516 -35.78 -30.84 9.76
CA ILE A 516 -36.09 -31.42 8.45
C ILE A 516 -35.83 -30.40 7.34
N ALA A 517 -36.26 -29.15 7.52
CA ALA A 517 -36.06 -28.10 6.54
C ALA A 517 -34.56 -27.91 6.21
N SER A 518 -33.71 -27.72 7.23
CA SER A 518 -32.26 -27.57 7.02
C SER A 518 -31.61 -28.81 6.40
N ALA A 519 -32.08 -30.01 6.75
CA ALA A 519 -31.59 -31.25 6.15
C ALA A 519 -31.93 -31.36 4.65
N GLU A 520 -33.15 -30.99 4.26
CA GLU A 520 -33.57 -31.04 2.85
C GLU A 520 -33.00 -29.88 2.02
N GLU A 521 -32.78 -28.71 2.62
CA GLU A 521 -32.02 -27.59 2.02
C GLU A 521 -30.61 -28.05 1.63
N GLU A 522 -29.84 -28.61 2.57
CA GLU A 522 -28.50 -29.13 2.31
C GLU A 522 -28.49 -30.28 1.29
N ARG A 523 -29.54 -31.12 1.29
CA ARG A 523 -29.72 -32.14 0.25
C ARG A 523 -29.87 -31.52 -1.13
N MET A 524 -30.75 -30.52 -1.25
CA MET A 524 -30.98 -29.79 -2.49
C MET A 524 -29.67 -29.18 -2.99
N ILE A 525 -28.93 -28.47 -2.12
CA ILE A 525 -27.63 -27.86 -2.46
C ILE A 525 -26.62 -28.92 -2.94
N ALA A 526 -26.51 -30.07 -2.26
CA ALA A 526 -25.62 -31.15 -2.66
C ALA A 526 -26.00 -31.78 -4.02
N GLN A 527 -27.30 -32.00 -4.27
CA GLN A 527 -27.80 -32.52 -5.54
C GLN A 527 -27.64 -31.50 -6.68
N LEU A 528 -27.84 -30.21 -6.37
CA LEU A 528 -27.68 -29.11 -7.29
C LEU A 528 -26.24 -29.05 -7.80
N ALA A 529 -25.26 -29.22 -6.92
CA ALA A 529 -23.84 -29.19 -7.25
C ALA A 529 -23.42 -30.23 -8.29
N VAL A 530 -24.10 -31.39 -8.34
CA VAL A 530 -23.81 -32.46 -9.31
C VAL A 530 -24.82 -32.56 -10.46
N SER A 531 -25.83 -31.69 -10.48
CA SER A 531 -26.85 -31.68 -11.54
C SER A 531 -26.24 -31.36 -12.91
N THR A 532 -26.73 -32.03 -13.96
CA THR A 532 -26.11 -32.01 -15.30
C THR A 532 -26.82 -31.13 -16.31
N SER A 533 -27.97 -30.54 -15.97
CA SER A 533 -28.72 -29.62 -16.85
C SER A 533 -29.35 -28.48 -16.07
N ASP A 534 -29.55 -27.35 -16.74
CA ASP A 534 -30.14 -26.14 -16.14
C ASP A 534 -31.58 -26.39 -15.66
N GLN A 535 -32.35 -27.19 -16.40
CA GLN A 535 -33.72 -27.53 -16.02
C GLN A 535 -33.75 -28.46 -14.79
N ALA A 536 -32.84 -29.42 -14.70
CA ALA A 536 -32.75 -30.28 -13.51
C ALA A 536 -32.37 -29.46 -12.27
N ALA A 537 -31.52 -28.44 -12.42
CA ALA A 537 -31.18 -27.51 -11.35
C ALA A 537 -32.41 -26.73 -10.86
N LEU A 538 -33.24 -26.21 -11.77
CA LEU A 538 -34.50 -25.54 -11.43
C LEU A 538 -35.49 -26.48 -10.73
N GLU A 539 -35.66 -27.71 -11.23
CA GLU A 539 -36.56 -28.71 -10.62
C GLU A 539 -36.13 -29.09 -9.20
N LEU A 540 -34.82 -29.18 -8.95
CA LEU A 540 -34.27 -29.40 -7.62
C LEU A 540 -34.57 -28.22 -6.70
N ALA A 541 -34.33 -26.99 -7.16
CA ALA A 541 -34.64 -25.79 -6.40
C ALA A 541 -36.14 -25.73 -6.02
N GLN A 542 -37.03 -26.04 -6.95
CA GLN A 542 -38.48 -26.05 -6.72
C GLN A 542 -38.94 -27.17 -5.76
N SER A 543 -38.12 -28.20 -5.51
CA SER A 543 -38.51 -29.35 -4.68
C SER A 543 -38.66 -29.03 -3.20
N VAL A 544 -37.99 -27.98 -2.69
CA VAL A 544 -38.06 -27.53 -1.30
C VAL A 544 -39.18 -26.51 -1.06
N LYS A 545 -39.96 -26.16 -2.09
CA LYS A 545 -41.01 -25.14 -1.99
C LYS A 545 -42.10 -25.54 -0.99
N ASN A 546 -42.37 -24.63 -0.06
CA ASN A 546 -43.49 -24.69 0.86
C ASN A 546 -44.38 -23.44 0.71
N ASP A 547 -45.62 -23.60 0.24
CA ASP A 547 -46.55 -22.48 0.04
C ASP A 547 -46.96 -21.79 1.37
N GLU A 548 -46.80 -22.48 2.51
CA GLU A 548 -47.05 -21.91 3.84
C GLU A 548 -45.90 -21.02 4.34
N ASP A 549 -44.69 -21.16 3.77
CA ASP A 549 -43.50 -20.39 4.12
C ASP A 549 -42.68 -20.07 2.86
N LEU A 550 -43.19 -19.12 2.07
CA LEU A 550 -42.52 -18.69 0.85
C LEU A 550 -41.24 -17.88 1.13
N ARG A 551 -41.09 -17.34 2.35
CA ARG A 551 -39.85 -16.69 2.78
C ARG A 551 -38.71 -17.70 2.82
N GLN A 552 -38.91 -18.82 3.51
CA GLN A 552 -37.90 -19.88 3.58
C GLN A 552 -37.54 -20.36 2.16
N TYR A 553 -38.55 -20.60 1.32
CA TYR A 553 -38.31 -20.99 -0.06
C TYR A 553 -37.45 -19.97 -0.84
N PHE A 554 -37.74 -18.66 -0.72
CA PHE A 554 -36.90 -17.63 -1.37
C PHE A 554 -35.46 -17.68 -0.87
N THR A 555 -35.25 -17.84 0.44
CA THR A 555 -33.91 -17.83 1.02
C THR A 555 -33.11 -19.08 0.68
N ASP A 556 -33.78 -20.23 0.53
CA ASP A 556 -33.17 -21.49 0.09
C ASP A 556 -32.69 -21.39 -1.37
N ILE A 557 -33.48 -20.77 -2.24
CA ILE A 557 -33.15 -20.70 -3.68
C ILE A 557 -32.28 -19.50 -4.06
N ILE A 558 -32.38 -18.37 -3.36
CA ILE A 558 -31.58 -17.16 -3.62
C ILE A 558 -30.46 -17.04 -2.60
N ALA A 559 -30.79 -16.55 -1.40
CA ALA A 559 -29.94 -16.47 -0.20
C ALA A 559 -30.73 -15.77 0.92
N TYR A 560 -30.40 -16.08 2.17
CA TYR A 560 -30.85 -15.27 3.31
C TYR A 560 -30.02 -13.99 3.45
N ASN A 561 -28.71 -14.09 3.25
CA ASN A 561 -27.75 -12.98 3.24
C ASN A 561 -26.43 -13.46 2.60
N ASN A 562 -25.43 -12.58 2.53
CA ASN A 562 -24.11 -12.90 1.95
C ASN A 562 -23.32 -14.02 2.66
N SER A 563 -23.75 -14.47 3.85
CA SER A 563 -23.11 -15.56 4.60
C SER A 563 -23.88 -16.88 4.54
N ASN A 564 -25.11 -16.85 4.05
CA ASN A 564 -26.01 -18.00 3.93
C ASN A 564 -26.47 -18.10 2.47
N SER A 565 -25.61 -18.71 1.66
CA SER A 565 -25.79 -18.83 0.21
C SER A 565 -26.90 -19.82 -0.14
N GLY A 566 -27.81 -19.41 -1.01
CA GLY A 566 -28.83 -20.29 -1.57
C GLY A 566 -28.40 -20.99 -2.85
N ALA A 567 -29.34 -21.69 -3.49
CA ALA A 567 -29.13 -22.45 -4.72
C ALA A 567 -28.52 -21.63 -5.87
N ALA A 568 -29.03 -20.42 -6.12
CA ALA A 568 -28.56 -19.57 -7.20
C ALA A 568 -27.10 -19.14 -7.01
N GLU A 569 -26.73 -18.72 -5.80
CA GLU A 569 -25.39 -18.27 -5.47
C GLU A 569 -24.36 -19.41 -5.59
N LEU A 570 -24.72 -20.63 -5.18
CA LEU A 570 -23.89 -21.81 -5.42
C LEU A 570 -23.60 -22.00 -6.92
N LEU A 571 -24.62 -21.83 -7.77
CA LEU A 571 -24.46 -21.98 -9.22
C LEU A 571 -23.63 -20.85 -9.84
N VAL A 572 -23.76 -19.62 -9.35
CA VAL A 572 -22.89 -18.49 -9.73
C VAL A 572 -21.44 -18.82 -9.41
N ALA A 573 -21.15 -19.30 -8.20
CA ALA A 573 -19.81 -19.73 -7.79
C ALA A 573 -19.26 -20.89 -8.65
N GLN A 574 -20.13 -21.80 -9.11
CA GLN A 574 -19.78 -22.88 -10.04
C GLN A 574 -19.66 -22.43 -11.51
N LYS A 575 -19.84 -21.14 -11.80
CA LYS A 575 -19.91 -20.58 -13.16
C LYS A 575 -21.00 -21.22 -14.04
N ARG A 576 -22.05 -21.77 -13.41
CA ARG A 576 -23.23 -22.37 -14.05
C ARG A 576 -24.33 -21.32 -14.23
N TYR A 577 -23.96 -20.25 -14.92
CA TYR A 577 -24.73 -19.02 -15.00
C TYR A 577 -26.11 -19.16 -15.64
N SER A 578 -26.28 -20.07 -16.60
CA SER A 578 -27.57 -20.35 -17.22
C SER A 578 -28.56 -21.02 -16.26
N ALA A 579 -28.09 -21.97 -15.45
CA ALA A 579 -28.87 -22.59 -14.38
C ALA A 579 -29.17 -21.57 -13.26
N ALA A 580 -28.17 -20.79 -12.85
CA ALA A 580 -28.33 -19.74 -11.84
C ALA A 580 -29.43 -18.75 -12.27
N LYS A 581 -29.39 -18.28 -13.52
CA LYS A 581 -30.40 -17.40 -14.09
C LYS A 581 -31.82 -17.96 -13.93
N LEU A 582 -32.07 -19.24 -14.22
CA LEU A 582 -33.42 -19.81 -14.09
C LEU A 582 -33.95 -19.73 -12.65
N ILE A 583 -33.07 -19.94 -11.67
CA ILE A 583 -33.42 -19.84 -10.24
C ILE A 583 -33.61 -18.37 -9.82
N LEU A 584 -32.77 -17.46 -10.32
CA LEU A 584 -32.92 -16.02 -10.09
C LEU A 584 -34.26 -15.51 -10.68
N ASP A 585 -34.65 -15.98 -11.87
CA ASP A 585 -35.94 -15.66 -12.49
C ASP A 585 -37.12 -16.18 -11.64
N GLU A 586 -37.03 -17.39 -11.08
CA GLU A 586 -38.01 -17.95 -10.14
C GLU A 586 -38.12 -17.08 -8.87
N GLY A 587 -36.99 -16.67 -8.29
CA GLY A 587 -36.97 -15.76 -7.14
C GLY A 587 -37.59 -14.40 -7.44
N LEU A 588 -37.33 -13.82 -8.62
CA LEU A 588 -37.98 -12.58 -9.05
C LEU A 588 -39.48 -12.74 -9.26
N ALA A 589 -39.92 -13.86 -9.84
CA ALA A 589 -41.34 -14.15 -9.99
C ALA A 589 -42.03 -14.28 -8.61
N LEU A 590 -41.33 -14.89 -7.65
CA LEU A 590 -41.81 -15.06 -6.29
C LEU A 590 -41.94 -13.72 -5.54
N VAL A 591 -40.90 -12.87 -5.56
CA VAL A 591 -40.91 -11.59 -4.81
C VAL A 591 -41.94 -10.59 -5.34
N GLN A 592 -42.34 -10.73 -6.61
CA GLN A 592 -43.40 -9.94 -7.25
C GLN A 592 -44.81 -10.49 -6.99
N SER A 593 -44.96 -11.66 -6.36
CA SER A 593 -46.27 -12.28 -6.14
C SER A 593 -47.01 -11.65 -4.96
N ASP A 594 -48.34 -11.53 -5.10
CA ASP A 594 -49.21 -11.02 -4.04
C ASP A 594 -49.13 -11.88 -2.77
N GLU A 595 -48.97 -13.21 -2.93
CA GLU A 595 -48.84 -14.16 -1.82
C GLU A 595 -47.54 -13.94 -1.04
N TYR A 596 -46.40 -13.82 -1.74
CA TYR A 596 -45.12 -13.55 -1.10
C TYR A 596 -45.14 -12.20 -0.38
N PHE A 597 -45.64 -11.16 -1.05
CA PHE A 597 -45.78 -9.84 -0.43
C PHE A 597 -46.71 -9.89 0.79
N ALA A 598 -47.83 -10.61 0.72
CA ALA A 598 -48.74 -10.75 1.86
C ALA A 598 -48.07 -11.39 3.09
N GLN A 599 -47.18 -12.37 2.88
CA GLN A 599 -46.40 -13.01 3.95
C GLN A 599 -45.26 -12.12 4.49
N ASN A 600 -44.73 -11.19 3.69
CA ASN A 600 -43.47 -10.49 3.99
C ASN A 600 -43.55 -8.96 4.10
N ARG A 601 -44.69 -8.32 3.78
CA ARG A 601 -44.86 -6.86 3.73
C ARG A 601 -44.42 -6.10 4.99
N SER A 602 -44.41 -6.76 6.16
CA SER A 602 -43.94 -6.16 7.41
C SER A 602 -42.42 -6.07 7.54
N SER A 603 -41.66 -6.56 6.56
CA SER A 603 -40.21 -6.52 6.53
C SER A 603 -39.72 -6.29 5.11
N TYR A 604 -39.37 -5.03 4.82
CA TYR A 604 -38.87 -4.63 3.50
C TYR A 604 -37.63 -5.40 3.08
N SER A 605 -36.79 -5.86 4.03
CA SER A 605 -35.55 -6.59 3.73
C SER A 605 -35.78 -7.87 2.94
N PHE A 606 -36.93 -8.54 3.13
CA PHE A 606 -37.32 -9.74 2.37
C PHE A 606 -38.02 -9.42 1.04
N VAL A 607 -38.36 -8.16 0.78
CA VAL A 607 -39.04 -7.73 -0.45
C VAL A 607 -38.04 -6.99 -1.35
N SER A 608 -37.53 -5.85 -0.90
CA SER A 608 -36.65 -4.98 -1.67
C SER A 608 -35.19 -4.97 -1.22
N GLY A 609 -34.88 -5.54 -0.05
CA GLY A 609 -33.52 -5.50 0.52
C GLY A 609 -32.63 -6.69 0.16
N ASP A 610 -31.55 -6.86 0.91
CA ASP A 610 -30.51 -7.89 0.69
C ASP A 610 -30.98 -9.34 0.90
N SER A 611 -32.18 -9.55 1.44
CA SER A 611 -32.86 -10.85 1.51
C SER A 611 -34.05 -10.92 0.54
N GLY A 612 -34.13 -9.99 -0.41
CA GLY A 612 -35.19 -9.84 -1.40
C GLY A 612 -34.62 -9.58 -2.79
N CYS A 613 -35.31 -8.78 -3.59
CA CYS A 613 -34.93 -8.58 -5.00
C CYS A 613 -33.56 -7.90 -5.19
N ASN A 614 -33.03 -7.15 -4.20
CA ASN A 614 -31.69 -6.54 -4.28
C ASN A 614 -30.64 -7.63 -4.47
N ARG A 615 -30.75 -8.72 -3.70
CA ARG A 615 -29.83 -9.86 -3.80
C ARG A 615 -29.81 -10.47 -5.20
N VAL A 616 -30.97 -10.58 -5.83
CA VAL A 616 -31.09 -11.08 -7.20
C VAL A 616 -30.38 -10.15 -8.18
N ALA A 617 -30.60 -8.83 -8.04
CA ALA A 617 -29.92 -7.85 -8.87
C ALA A 617 -28.39 -7.90 -8.68
N SER A 618 -27.90 -7.99 -7.45
CA SER A 618 -26.47 -8.12 -7.13
C SER A 618 -25.84 -9.39 -7.70
N LEU A 619 -26.53 -10.53 -7.64
CA LEU A 619 -26.02 -11.77 -8.26
C LEU A 619 -25.93 -11.65 -9.78
N PHE A 620 -26.89 -10.96 -10.43
CA PHE A 620 -26.76 -10.64 -11.86
C PHE A 620 -25.60 -9.68 -12.16
N GLN A 621 -25.31 -8.72 -11.27
CA GLN A 621 -24.13 -7.86 -11.41
C GLN A 621 -22.83 -8.67 -11.33
N GLU A 622 -22.71 -9.56 -10.35
CA GLU A 622 -21.56 -10.46 -10.21
C GLU A 622 -21.35 -11.30 -11.49
N MET A 623 -22.43 -11.87 -12.02
CA MET A 623 -22.41 -12.62 -13.29
C MET A 623 -22.00 -11.73 -14.48
N ALA A 624 -22.40 -10.45 -14.50
CA ALA A 624 -22.04 -9.50 -15.54
C ALA A 624 -20.55 -9.11 -15.48
N SER A 625 -19.99 -8.96 -14.28
CA SER A 625 -18.55 -8.70 -14.09
C SER A 625 -17.69 -9.84 -14.63
N GLU A 626 -18.11 -11.10 -14.45
CA GLU A 626 -17.42 -12.27 -15.00
C GLU A 626 -17.66 -12.48 -16.51
N MET A 627 -18.78 -12.01 -17.05
CA MET A 627 -19.11 -12.07 -18.48
C MET A 627 -19.62 -10.73 -19.03
N PRO A 628 -18.73 -9.77 -19.32
CA PRO A 628 -19.12 -8.42 -19.73
C PRO A 628 -19.94 -8.35 -21.03
N ASP A 629 -19.74 -9.30 -21.94
CA ASP A 629 -20.43 -9.36 -23.25
C ASP A 629 -21.81 -10.06 -23.19
N SER A 630 -22.27 -10.45 -21.99
CA SER A 630 -23.55 -11.12 -21.78
C SER A 630 -24.71 -10.13 -21.54
N ASP A 631 -25.92 -10.66 -21.46
CA ASP A 631 -27.12 -9.88 -21.10
C ASP A 631 -27.32 -9.72 -19.58
N TYR A 632 -26.39 -10.20 -18.75
CA TYR A 632 -26.56 -10.18 -17.28
C TYR A 632 -26.56 -8.78 -16.69
N LEU A 633 -25.83 -7.81 -17.29
CA LEU A 633 -25.92 -6.41 -16.85
C LEU A 633 -27.32 -5.84 -17.11
N ALA A 634 -27.96 -6.19 -18.23
CA ALA A 634 -29.33 -5.76 -18.51
C ALA A 634 -30.32 -6.44 -17.56
N GLN A 635 -30.09 -7.70 -17.19
CA GLN A 635 -30.89 -8.43 -16.20
C GLN A 635 -30.72 -7.86 -14.79
N ALA A 636 -29.51 -7.45 -14.41
CA ALA A 636 -29.27 -6.72 -13.16
C ALA A 636 -30.08 -5.42 -13.13
N LYS A 637 -30.02 -4.60 -14.19
CA LYS A 637 -30.83 -3.37 -14.32
C LYS A 637 -32.32 -3.64 -14.30
N SER A 638 -32.79 -4.71 -14.95
CA SER A 638 -34.19 -5.11 -14.91
C SER A 638 -34.63 -5.55 -13.52
N SER A 639 -33.78 -6.28 -12.79
CA SER A 639 -34.04 -6.74 -11.42
C SER A 639 -34.07 -5.55 -10.45
N ALA A 640 -33.12 -4.62 -10.59
CA ALA A 640 -33.09 -3.37 -9.84
C ALA A 640 -34.33 -2.51 -10.11
N LYS A 641 -34.83 -2.51 -11.36
CA LYS A 641 -36.08 -1.84 -11.71
C LYS A 641 -37.29 -2.45 -10.99
N ILE A 642 -37.35 -3.78 -10.87
CA ILE A 642 -38.38 -4.47 -10.08
C ILE A 642 -38.30 -4.04 -8.61
N CYS A 643 -37.11 -3.97 -8.03
CA CYS A 643 -36.92 -3.46 -6.66
C CYS A 643 -37.41 -2.03 -6.49
N TYR A 644 -37.02 -1.16 -7.42
CA TYR A 644 -37.49 0.22 -7.47
C TYR A 644 -39.02 0.28 -7.51
N ASP A 645 -39.67 -0.52 -8.36
CA ASP A 645 -41.13 -0.53 -8.49
C ASP A 645 -41.80 -1.01 -7.20
N LEU A 646 -41.31 -2.08 -6.58
CA LEU A 646 -41.83 -2.59 -5.30
C LEU A 646 -41.71 -1.55 -4.18
N VAL A 647 -40.58 -0.82 -4.11
CA VAL A 647 -40.38 0.23 -3.10
C VAL A 647 -41.29 1.42 -3.34
N VAL A 648 -41.40 1.88 -4.58
CA VAL A 648 -42.26 3.02 -4.92
C VAL A 648 -43.74 2.69 -4.73
N GLU A 649 -44.16 1.45 -5.03
CA GLU A 649 -45.55 1.04 -4.91
C GLU A 649 -45.97 0.78 -3.46
N HIS A 650 -45.13 0.08 -2.69
CA HIS A 650 -45.52 -0.43 -1.37
C HIS A 650 -44.88 0.30 -0.20
N TYR A 651 -43.72 0.90 -0.40
CA TYR A 651 -42.91 1.51 0.66
C TYR A 651 -42.77 3.03 0.52
N SER A 652 -43.66 3.70 -0.21
CA SER A 652 -43.62 5.17 -0.33
C SER A 652 -44.16 5.94 0.88
N THR A 653 -44.96 5.28 1.71
CA THR A 653 -45.61 5.83 2.91
C THR A 653 -45.87 4.73 3.93
N GLU A 654 -46.17 5.12 5.17
CA GLU A 654 -46.63 4.19 6.22
C GLU A 654 -47.79 3.28 5.75
N MET A 655 -47.62 1.98 5.98
CA MET A 655 -48.62 0.95 5.70
C MET A 655 -49.33 0.56 6.99
N VAL A 656 -50.67 0.52 6.97
CA VAL A 656 -51.50 0.08 8.10
C VAL A 656 -52.44 -1.04 7.70
N ASP A 657 -52.68 -1.97 8.62
CA ASP A 657 -53.69 -3.02 8.44
C ASP A 657 -55.12 -2.47 8.64
N THR A 658 -56.13 -3.34 8.46
CA THR A 658 -57.54 -2.98 8.62
C THR A 658 -57.92 -2.56 10.05
N ASN A 659 -57.09 -2.87 11.04
CA ASN A 659 -57.27 -2.52 12.45
C ASN A 659 -56.47 -1.26 12.85
N GLY A 660 -55.74 -0.64 11.90
CA GLY A 660 -54.88 0.51 12.15
C GLY A 660 -53.52 0.16 12.77
N VAL A 661 -53.11 -1.12 12.72
CA VAL A 661 -51.77 -1.55 13.14
C VAL A 661 -50.78 -1.20 12.03
N ILE A 662 -49.70 -0.49 12.39
CA ILE A 662 -48.62 -0.19 11.46
C ILE A 662 -47.92 -1.50 11.07
N LEU A 663 -48.00 -1.81 9.77
CA LEU A 663 -47.33 -2.96 9.15
C LEU A 663 -45.92 -2.59 8.70
N SER A 664 -45.75 -1.37 8.18
CA SER A 664 -44.45 -0.82 7.76
C SER A 664 -44.46 0.68 8.04
N SER A 665 -43.50 1.17 8.80
CA SER A 665 -43.42 2.58 9.19
C SER A 665 -42.74 3.45 8.13
N ASN A 666 -42.85 4.78 8.23
CA ASN A 666 -42.05 5.70 7.40
C ASN A 666 -40.53 5.48 7.58
N SER A 667 -40.10 4.98 8.74
CA SER A 667 -38.69 4.61 8.98
C SER A 667 -38.27 3.39 8.16
N ASP A 668 -39.18 2.42 7.97
CA ASP A 668 -38.92 1.23 7.16
C ASP A 668 -38.93 1.60 5.67
N SER A 669 -39.83 2.49 5.26
CA SER A 669 -39.84 3.11 3.92
C SER A 669 -38.51 3.77 3.56
N ILE A 670 -37.93 4.56 4.47
CA ILE A 670 -36.65 5.23 4.23
C ILE A 670 -35.50 4.23 4.10
N GLN A 671 -35.52 3.14 4.89
CA GLN A 671 -34.50 2.10 4.81
C GLN A 671 -34.60 1.31 3.50
N ALA A 672 -35.82 0.95 3.07
CA ALA A 672 -36.07 0.31 1.79
C ALA A 672 -35.57 1.17 0.62
N VAL A 673 -35.80 2.49 0.68
CA VAL A 673 -35.26 3.46 -0.29
C VAL A 673 -33.73 3.48 -0.23
N ALA A 674 -33.11 3.49 0.95
CA ALA A 674 -31.66 3.57 1.07
C ALA A 674 -30.95 2.37 0.40
N GLU A 675 -31.39 1.14 0.71
CA GLU A 675 -30.80 -0.08 0.13
C GLU A 675 -31.00 -0.14 -1.39
N THR A 676 -32.19 0.23 -1.87
CA THR A 676 -32.46 0.26 -3.32
C THR A 676 -31.70 1.40 -4.02
N ALA A 677 -31.49 2.54 -3.35
CA ALA A 677 -30.74 3.66 -3.90
C ALA A 677 -29.27 3.31 -4.15
N HIS A 678 -28.64 2.54 -3.25
CA HIS A 678 -27.30 1.99 -3.47
C HIS A 678 -27.26 1.17 -4.76
N LEU A 679 -28.16 0.19 -4.91
CA LEU A 679 -28.24 -0.64 -6.12
C LEU A 679 -28.40 0.19 -7.39
N LEU A 680 -29.30 1.19 -7.38
CA LEU A 680 -29.55 2.04 -8.54
C LEU A 680 -28.35 2.94 -8.86
N ALA A 681 -27.63 3.44 -7.85
CA ALA A 681 -26.42 4.23 -8.03
C ALA A 681 -25.31 3.39 -8.67
N ASP A 682 -25.05 2.19 -8.13
CA ASP A 682 -24.04 1.25 -8.62
C ASP A 682 -24.31 0.80 -10.07
N LEU A 683 -25.58 0.68 -10.45
CA LEU A 683 -26.02 0.36 -11.82
C LEU A 683 -26.15 1.56 -12.77
N GLU A 684 -25.78 2.76 -12.32
CA GLU A 684 -25.89 4.03 -13.05
C GLU A 684 -27.34 4.35 -13.52
N MET A 685 -28.35 3.94 -12.74
CA MET A 685 -29.77 4.16 -13.02
C MET A 685 -30.24 5.53 -12.50
N VAL A 686 -29.65 6.59 -13.04
CA VAL A 686 -29.75 7.98 -12.53
C VAL A 686 -31.20 8.50 -12.44
N SER A 687 -32.07 8.14 -13.39
CA SER A 687 -33.45 8.63 -13.44
C SER A 687 -34.32 8.01 -12.33
N GLU A 688 -34.21 6.71 -12.16
CA GLU A 688 -34.86 5.92 -11.12
C GLU A 688 -34.35 6.35 -9.74
N LEU A 689 -33.03 6.47 -9.57
CA LEU A 689 -32.41 6.92 -8.33
C LEU A 689 -32.97 8.27 -7.89
N LYS A 690 -33.01 9.26 -8.79
CA LYS A 690 -33.56 10.58 -8.49
C LYS A 690 -35.01 10.52 -8.02
N THR A 691 -35.81 9.68 -8.67
CA THR A 691 -37.24 9.52 -8.32
C THR A 691 -37.40 8.83 -6.97
N LEU A 692 -36.59 7.80 -6.72
CA LEU A 692 -36.60 7.06 -5.47
C LEU A 692 -36.19 7.94 -4.27
N LEU A 693 -35.17 8.79 -4.43
CA LEU A 693 -34.76 9.73 -3.39
C LEU A 693 -35.85 10.75 -3.05
N ALA A 694 -36.67 11.16 -4.04
CA ALA A 694 -37.84 12.00 -3.76
C ALA A 694 -38.86 11.30 -2.85
N THR A 695 -39.02 9.97 -2.97
CA THR A 695 -39.84 9.16 -2.05
C THR A 695 -39.29 9.17 -0.63
N ALA A 696 -37.97 9.04 -0.45
CA ALA A 696 -37.35 9.19 0.87
C ALA A 696 -37.61 10.57 1.48
N GLU A 697 -37.57 11.65 0.70
CA GLU A 697 -37.87 12.99 1.22
C GLU A 697 -39.32 13.13 1.72
N VAL A 698 -40.27 12.53 1.01
CA VAL A 698 -41.68 12.48 1.47
C VAL A 698 -41.78 11.71 2.78
N SER A 699 -41.20 10.52 2.87
CA SER A 699 -41.21 9.70 4.10
C SER A 699 -40.51 10.39 5.26
N LEU A 700 -39.38 11.06 5.04
CA LEU A 700 -38.66 11.85 6.04
C LEU A 700 -39.50 13.01 6.58
N ALA A 701 -40.27 13.68 5.71
CA ALA A 701 -41.16 14.76 6.12
C ALA A 701 -42.38 14.25 6.91
N GLN A 702 -42.86 13.04 6.61
CA GLN A 702 -44.01 12.42 7.27
C GLN A 702 -43.67 11.67 8.55
N ALA A 703 -42.39 11.32 8.78
CA ALA A 703 -41.93 10.66 9.99
C ALA A 703 -41.90 11.61 11.21
N THR A 704 -43.07 12.05 11.68
CA THR A 704 -43.19 13.00 12.80
C THR A 704 -42.98 12.36 14.17
N ASP A 705 -43.18 11.04 14.27
CA ASP A 705 -43.19 10.31 15.54
C ASP A 705 -41.85 9.65 15.87
N ILE A 706 -40.83 9.84 15.02
CA ILE A 706 -39.48 9.32 15.27
C ILE A 706 -38.66 10.28 16.12
N THR A 707 -37.78 9.71 16.94
CA THR A 707 -36.81 10.52 17.70
C THR A 707 -35.80 11.18 16.76
N VAL A 708 -35.23 12.32 17.17
CA VAL A 708 -34.14 12.99 16.41
C VAL A 708 -32.96 12.03 16.19
N ILE A 709 -32.64 11.18 17.17
CA ILE A 709 -31.59 10.15 17.04
C ILE A 709 -31.92 9.19 15.89
N LYS A 710 -33.16 8.69 15.80
CA LYS A 710 -33.58 7.82 14.70
C LYS A 710 -33.54 8.55 13.35
N LYS A 711 -33.91 9.84 13.31
CA LYS A 711 -33.78 10.66 12.10
C LYS A 711 -32.32 10.79 11.63
N ILE A 712 -31.38 11.05 12.55
CA ILE A 712 -29.93 11.08 12.26
C ILE A 712 -29.46 9.74 11.70
N GLN A 713 -29.89 8.62 12.29
CA GLN A 713 -29.54 7.27 11.81
C GLN A 713 -30.03 7.04 10.37
N LEU A 714 -31.27 7.42 10.07
CA LEU A 714 -31.85 7.27 8.72
C LEU A 714 -31.15 8.15 7.68
N LEU A 715 -30.84 9.41 8.03
CA LEU A 715 -30.07 10.31 7.17
C LEU A 715 -28.65 9.76 6.92
N SER A 716 -27.99 9.29 7.97
CA SER A 716 -26.63 8.72 7.86
C SER A 716 -26.63 7.43 7.04
N GLN A 717 -27.67 6.60 7.16
CA GLN A 717 -27.84 5.39 6.34
C GLN A 717 -28.01 5.74 4.86
N LEU A 718 -28.91 6.66 4.51
CA LEU A 718 -29.03 7.16 3.12
C LEU A 718 -27.69 7.70 2.60
N GLY A 719 -26.98 8.48 3.43
CA GLY A 719 -25.66 8.99 3.09
C GLY A 719 -24.64 7.88 2.84
N ARG A 720 -24.60 6.85 3.69
CA ARG A 720 -23.71 5.70 3.54
C ARG A 720 -24.00 4.91 2.25
N GLU A 721 -25.26 4.53 2.04
CA GLU A 721 -25.67 3.73 0.87
C GLU A 721 -25.33 4.44 -0.44
N LEU A 722 -25.54 5.76 -0.51
CA LEU A 722 -25.13 6.56 -1.67
C LEU A 722 -23.61 6.60 -1.85
N ALA A 723 -22.83 6.74 -0.76
CA ALA A 723 -21.37 6.71 -0.85
C ALA A 723 -20.84 5.35 -1.32
N GLN A 724 -21.49 4.25 -0.92
CA GLN A 724 -21.12 2.91 -1.39
C GLN A 724 -21.33 2.75 -2.89
N GLY A 725 -22.45 3.27 -3.41
CA GLY A 725 -22.73 3.34 -4.85
C GLY A 725 -21.98 4.45 -5.61
N GLY A 726 -20.97 5.09 -5.02
CA GLY A 726 -20.14 6.12 -5.67
C GLY A 726 -20.72 7.54 -5.72
N GLU A 727 -21.91 7.77 -5.18
CA GLU A 727 -22.63 9.05 -5.20
C GLU A 727 -22.23 9.97 -4.01
N PHE A 728 -20.94 10.30 -3.92
CA PHE A 728 -20.36 11.01 -2.76
C PHE A 728 -20.92 12.43 -2.53
N ILE A 729 -21.34 13.13 -3.58
CA ILE A 729 -21.94 14.47 -3.48
C ILE A 729 -23.35 14.38 -2.87
N LEU A 730 -24.18 13.45 -3.36
CA LEU A 730 -25.51 13.22 -2.79
C LEU A 730 -25.41 12.72 -1.35
N SER A 731 -24.46 11.80 -1.10
CA SER A 731 -24.11 11.33 0.24
C SER A 731 -23.81 12.48 1.19
N GLN A 732 -22.96 13.43 0.79
CA GLN A 732 -22.62 14.60 1.61
C GLN A 732 -23.87 15.40 2.01
N GLY A 733 -24.84 15.60 1.11
CA GLY A 733 -26.06 16.33 1.43
C GLY A 733 -26.90 15.70 2.55
N TYR A 734 -26.98 14.36 2.62
CA TYR A 734 -27.66 13.67 3.71
C TYR A 734 -26.88 13.77 5.03
N TYR A 735 -25.57 13.63 4.98
CA TYR A 735 -24.72 13.80 6.15
C TYR A 735 -24.74 15.24 6.69
N ASP A 736 -24.82 16.26 5.83
CA ASP A 736 -24.92 17.67 6.26
C ASP A 736 -26.23 17.95 7.01
N ARG A 737 -27.32 17.31 6.60
CA ARG A 737 -28.60 17.35 7.34
C ARG A 737 -28.48 16.62 8.68
N ALA A 738 -27.80 15.47 8.72
CA ALA A 738 -27.53 14.78 9.97
C ALA A 738 -26.67 15.63 10.93
N ILE A 739 -25.63 16.30 10.41
CA ILE A 739 -24.81 17.28 11.15
C ILE A 739 -25.69 18.37 11.75
N THR A 740 -26.63 18.92 10.98
CA THR A 740 -27.55 19.98 11.46
C THR A 740 -28.37 19.50 12.67
N GLU A 741 -28.92 18.28 12.61
CA GLU A 741 -29.67 17.69 13.73
C GLU A 741 -28.75 17.42 14.94
N ILE A 742 -27.50 17.00 14.71
CA ILE A 742 -26.52 16.79 15.79
C ILE A 742 -26.18 18.09 16.48
N VAL A 743 -25.93 19.18 15.74
CA VAL A 743 -25.68 20.50 16.32
C VAL A 743 -26.83 20.93 17.24
N ALA A 744 -28.07 20.65 16.86
CA ALA A 744 -29.23 20.95 17.71
C ALA A 744 -29.26 20.10 18.99
N ILE A 745 -28.94 18.81 18.90
CA ILE A 745 -28.81 17.92 20.07
C ILE A 745 -27.70 18.43 20.99
N GLU A 746 -26.53 18.74 20.44
CA GLU A 746 -25.38 19.21 21.20
C GLU A 746 -25.70 20.55 21.88
N THR A 747 -26.30 21.50 21.17
CA THR A 747 -26.67 22.81 21.75
C THR A 747 -27.59 22.69 22.97
N SER A 748 -28.47 21.68 22.99
CA SER A 748 -29.40 21.44 24.10
C SER A 748 -28.88 20.44 25.14
N ALA A 749 -27.70 19.86 24.93
CA ALA A 749 -27.13 18.85 25.81
C ALA A 749 -26.74 19.42 27.18
N THR A 750 -26.86 18.58 28.21
CA THR A 750 -26.26 18.87 29.51
C THR A 750 -24.75 18.88 29.39
N ALA A 751 -24.06 19.58 30.30
CA ALA A 751 -22.61 19.67 30.27
C ALA A 751 -21.89 18.30 30.28
N ALA A 752 -22.45 17.28 30.92
CA ALA A 752 -21.92 15.92 30.96
C ALA A 752 -22.26 15.04 29.73
N ALA A 753 -23.14 15.52 28.85
CA ALA A 753 -23.56 14.80 27.63
C ALA A 753 -23.06 15.46 26.35
N GLN A 754 -22.49 16.66 26.46
CA GLN A 754 -21.92 17.45 25.37
C GLN A 754 -20.79 16.66 24.69
N GLY A 755 -20.85 16.50 23.37
CA GLY A 755 -19.89 15.76 22.55
C GLY A 755 -20.27 14.30 22.29
N ASN A 756 -21.22 13.72 23.03
CA ASN A 756 -21.56 12.30 22.88
C ASN A 756 -22.23 11.98 21.54
N ALA A 757 -23.13 12.84 21.05
CA ALA A 757 -23.79 12.63 19.78
C ALA A 757 -22.79 12.76 18.62
N THR A 758 -21.89 13.75 18.72
CA THR A 758 -20.81 13.99 17.75
C THR A 758 -19.87 12.80 17.62
N ARG A 759 -19.39 12.24 18.74
CA ARG A 759 -18.51 11.06 18.73
C ARG A 759 -19.21 9.83 18.17
N TYR A 760 -20.45 9.58 18.58
CA TYR A 760 -21.25 8.45 18.07
C TYR A 760 -21.48 8.53 16.56
N PHE A 761 -21.74 9.73 16.06
CA PHE A 761 -21.93 9.99 14.63
C PHE A 761 -20.62 9.85 13.85
N TYR A 762 -19.51 10.37 14.36
CA TYR A 762 -18.23 10.33 13.65
C TYR A 762 -17.64 8.92 13.58
N ASN A 763 -17.42 8.28 14.74
CA ASN A 763 -16.73 6.99 14.80
C ASN A 763 -17.22 6.18 16.01
N SER A 764 -18.07 5.18 15.75
CA SER A 764 -18.57 4.25 16.74
C SER A 764 -18.65 2.86 16.13
N ARG A 765 -18.08 1.86 16.84
CA ARG A 765 -18.15 0.45 16.45
C ARG A 765 -19.58 -0.09 16.32
N ARG A 766 -20.56 0.60 16.90
CA ARG A 766 -21.99 0.26 16.83
C ARG A 766 -22.74 1.02 15.73
N ASN A 767 -22.06 1.85 14.96
CA ASN A 767 -22.64 2.68 13.91
C ASN A 767 -21.95 2.39 12.57
N SER A 768 -22.53 1.47 11.79
CA SER A 768 -22.07 1.15 10.43
C SER A 768 -22.20 2.33 9.45
N SER A 769 -23.02 3.33 9.78
CA SER A 769 -23.22 4.55 8.97
C SER A 769 -22.47 5.76 9.51
N SER A 770 -21.43 5.53 10.33
CA SER A 770 -20.62 6.61 10.89
C SER A 770 -19.94 7.44 9.80
N TYR A 771 -19.64 8.72 10.10
CA TYR A 771 -19.00 9.61 9.14
C TYR A 771 -17.59 9.16 8.76
N SER A 772 -16.84 8.54 9.69
CA SER A 772 -15.52 7.96 9.41
C SER A 772 -15.60 6.85 8.37
N ASN A 773 -16.60 5.97 8.42
CA ASN A 773 -16.79 4.95 7.38
C ASN A 773 -17.00 5.56 5.99
N LYS A 774 -17.66 6.72 5.89
CA LYS A 774 -17.79 7.44 4.62
C LYS A 774 -16.44 7.97 4.13
N LEU A 775 -15.60 8.51 5.02
CA LEU A 775 -14.24 8.92 4.67
C LEU A 775 -13.40 7.72 4.20
N ASP A 776 -13.53 6.58 4.88
CA ASP A 776 -12.86 5.34 4.48
C ASP A 776 -13.30 4.86 3.08
N LEU A 777 -14.58 5.02 2.72
CA LEU A 777 -15.07 4.72 1.37
C LEU A 777 -14.45 5.64 0.31
N ILE A 778 -14.30 6.94 0.60
CA ILE A 778 -13.61 7.88 -0.29
C ILE A 778 -12.15 7.45 -0.48
N ASP A 779 -11.47 7.07 0.60
CA ASP A 779 -10.07 6.64 0.57
C ASP A 779 -9.88 5.31 -0.19
N GLN A 780 -10.79 4.35 -0.01
CA GLN A 780 -10.76 3.06 -0.71
C GLN A 780 -11.02 3.20 -2.21
N GLN A 781 -11.86 4.14 -2.61
CA GLN A 781 -12.24 4.37 -4.00
C GLN A 781 -11.51 5.56 -4.63
N GLN A 782 -10.47 6.11 -3.97
CA GLN A 782 -9.78 7.34 -4.38
C GLN A 782 -9.32 7.31 -5.85
N LEU A 783 -8.87 6.16 -6.35
CA LEU A 783 -8.41 6.00 -7.75
C LEU A 783 -9.56 5.85 -8.77
N ASN A 784 -10.78 5.57 -8.31
CA ASN A 784 -11.96 5.33 -9.14
C ASN A 784 -12.92 6.53 -9.16
N ILE A 785 -12.66 7.57 -8.36
CA ILE A 785 -13.52 8.74 -8.21
C ILE A 785 -12.92 9.94 -8.94
N VAL A 786 -13.74 10.60 -9.77
CA VAL A 786 -13.36 11.89 -10.36
C VAL A 786 -13.34 12.98 -9.27
N ASN A 787 -12.24 13.73 -9.17
CA ASN A 787 -12.03 14.77 -8.15
C ASN A 787 -12.06 14.26 -6.70
N ALA A 788 -11.50 13.05 -6.45
CA ALA A 788 -11.45 12.44 -5.12
C ALA A 788 -10.88 13.38 -4.03
N ALA A 789 -9.80 14.11 -4.34
CA ALA A 789 -9.19 15.07 -3.40
C ALA A 789 -10.17 16.19 -2.99
N VAL A 790 -10.90 16.77 -3.94
CA VAL A 790 -11.91 17.82 -3.66
C VAL A 790 -13.07 17.26 -2.82
N ILE A 791 -13.52 16.04 -3.13
CA ILE A 791 -14.59 15.36 -2.37
C ILE A 791 -14.13 15.10 -0.93
N LYS A 792 -12.91 14.58 -0.76
CA LYS A 792 -12.31 14.31 0.56
C LYS A 792 -12.17 15.61 1.36
N THR A 793 -11.60 16.66 0.77
CA THR A 793 -11.43 17.98 1.39
C THR A 793 -12.76 18.60 1.79
N THR A 794 -13.81 18.48 0.96
CA THR A 794 -15.16 18.95 1.30
C THR A 794 -15.73 18.19 2.50
N ALA A 795 -15.61 16.85 2.49
CA ALA A 795 -16.11 16.00 3.56
C ALA A 795 -15.39 16.29 4.89
N THR A 796 -14.06 16.34 4.89
CA THR A 796 -13.25 16.63 6.09
C THR A 796 -13.53 18.03 6.62
N THR A 797 -13.71 19.03 5.74
CA THR A 797 -14.07 20.40 6.15
C THR A 797 -15.44 20.46 6.83
N ASN A 798 -16.47 19.80 6.27
CA ASN A 798 -17.82 19.83 6.83
C ASN A 798 -17.87 19.19 8.22
N ILE A 799 -17.23 18.03 8.40
CA ILE A 799 -17.22 17.34 9.71
C ILE A 799 -16.33 18.06 10.73
N ALA A 800 -15.19 18.64 10.32
CA ALA A 800 -14.40 19.51 11.17
C ALA A 800 -15.22 20.74 11.63
N GLY A 801 -16.08 21.28 10.76
CA GLY A 801 -17.01 22.36 11.11
C GLY A 801 -18.00 21.98 12.22
N LEU A 802 -18.48 20.72 12.26
CA LEU A 802 -19.26 20.21 13.40
C LEU A 802 -18.40 20.19 14.67
N PHE A 803 -17.16 19.70 14.57
CA PHE A 803 -16.26 19.61 15.73
C PHE A 803 -15.99 20.98 16.34
N GLU A 804 -15.71 21.98 15.52
CA GLU A 804 -15.49 23.37 15.99
C GLU A 804 -16.73 23.97 16.64
N GLN A 805 -17.92 23.70 16.12
CA GLN A 805 -19.17 24.15 16.74
C GLN A 805 -19.33 23.58 18.14
N VAL A 806 -19.07 22.28 18.32
CA VAL A 806 -19.17 21.66 19.65
C VAL A 806 -18.04 22.10 20.58
N MET A 807 -16.82 22.28 20.07
CA MET A 807 -15.72 22.88 20.83
C MET A 807 -16.06 24.29 21.31
N THR A 808 -16.77 25.09 20.51
CA THR A 808 -17.27 26.41 20.92
C THR A 808 -18.25 26.29 22.09
N LEU A 809 -19.15 25.29 22.07
CA LEU A 809 -20.07 25.02 23.19
C LEU A 809 -19.33 24.55 24.45
N LEU A 810 -18.23 23.81 24.30
CA LEU A 810 -17.40 23.32 25.39
C LEU A 810 -16.52 24.42 26.02
N ALA A 811 -16.15 25.46 25.28
CA ALA A 811 -15.29 26.54 25.76
C ALA A 811 -15.85 27.27 27.00
N ASP A 812 -17.19 27.39 27.08
CA ASP A 812 -17.89 28.02 28.20
C ASP A 812 -18.10 27.07 29.40
N ARG A 813 -17.64 25.82 29.32
CA ARG A 813 -17.77 24.82 30.39
C ARG A 813 -16.62 24.92 31.40
N SER A 814 -16.81 24.32 32.57
CA SER A 814 -15.79 24.27 33.61
C SER A 814 -14.53 23.56 33.13
N ASP A 815 -13.37 23.92 33.69
CA ASP A 815 -12.08 23.29 33.36
C ASP A 815 -12.11 21.77 33.54
N LEU A 816 -12.85 21.23 34.51
CA LEU A 816 -13.03 19.79 34.68
C LEU A 816 -13.61 19.10 33.44
N ILE A 817 -14.63 19.72 32.82
CA ILE A 817 -15.30 19.18 31.63
C ILE A 817 -14.41 19.35 30.41
N LYS A 818 -13.72 20.49 30.28
CA LYS A 818 -12.74 20.69 29.21
C LYS A 818 -11.61 19.66 29.30
N ASN A 819 -11.10 19.39 30.51
CA ASN A 819 -10.08 18.36 30.74
C ASN A 819 -10.53 16.97 30.33
N GLU A 820 -11.83 16.66 30.45
CA GLU A 820 -12.40 15.39 30.00
C GLU A 820 -12.65 15.33 28.48
N GLU A 821 -13.21 16.38 27.89
CA GLU A 821 -13.71 16.34 26.51
C GLU A 821 -12.73 16.83 25.45
N TYR A 822 -11.82 17.77 25.77
CA TYR A 822 -10.86 18.27 24.79
C TYR A 822 -9.93 17.18 24.23
N PRO A 823 -9.42 16.22 25.02
CA PRO A 823 -8.66 15.11 24.48
C PRO A 823 -9.47 14.26 23.49
N ASN A 824 -10.78 14.09 23.73
CA ASN A 824 -11.65 13.36 22.80
C ASN A 824 -11.77 14.12 21.48
N PHE A 825 -12.02 15.43 21.50
CA PHE A 825 -12.10 16.24 20.28
C PHE A 825 -10.76 16.38 19.56
N ALA A 826 -9.65 16.48 20.30
CA ALA A 826 -8.32 16.42 19.70
C ALA A 826 -8.11 15.11 18.95
N ALA A 827 -8.55 13.96 19.50
CA ALA A 827 -8.50 12.69 18.78
C ALA A 827 -9.33 12.72 17.48
N LEU A 828 -10.51 13.35 17.47
CA LEU A 828 -11.31 13.51 16.25
C LEU A 828 -10.59 14.35 15.18
N PHE A 829 -9.93 15.45 15.56
CA PHE A 829 -9.13 16.25 14.62
C PHE A 829 -7.89 15.50 14.13
N ILE A 830 -7.26 14.70 14.98
CA ILE A 830 -6.12 13.84 14.62
C ILE A 830 -6.55 12.80 13.58
N ASP A 831 -7.71 12.17 13.76
CA ASP A 831 -8.24 11.17 12.82
C ASP A 831 -8.47 11.77 11.43
N LEU A 832 -8.94 13.03 11.36
CA LEU A 832 -9.08 13.82 10.12
C LEU A 832 -7.76 14.31 9.51
N GLY A 833 -6.62 14.14 10.19
CA GLY A 833 -5.33 14.70 9.76
C GLY A 833 -5.14 16.19 10.09
N ASN A 834 -6.04 16.82 10.85
CA ASN A 834 -5.90 18.22 11.29
C ASN A 834 -5.04 18.33 12.55
N PHE A 835 -3.75 18.04 12.39
CA PHE A 835 -2.76 18.03 13.48
C PHE A 835 -2.51 19.42 14.06
N GLU A 836 -2.63 20.47 13.26
CA GLU A 836 -2.49 21.85 13.72
C GLU A 836 -3.55 22.16 14.77
N ARG A 837 -4.83 21.87 14.48
CA ARG A 837 -5.90 22.14 15.43
C ARG A 837 -5.77 21.31 16.71
N ALA A 838 -5.42 20.03 16.60
CA ALA A 838 -5.15 19.19 17.76
C ALA A 838 -3.99 19.74 18.63
N THR A 839 -2.94 20.28 18.00
CA THR A 839 -1.82 20.96 18.67
C THR A 839 -2.27 22.25 19.37
N GLN A 840 -3.25 22.97 18.82
CA GLN A 840 -3.82 24.13 19.50
C GLN A 840 -4.62 23.70 20.73
N ILE A 841 -5.39 22.61 20.65
CA ILE A 841 -6.16 22.07 21.77
C ILE A 841 -5.22 21.62 22.92
N SER A 842 -4.10 20.98 22.62
CA SER A 842 -3.12 20.56 23.65
C SER A 842 -2.51 21.74 24.42
N LYS A 843 -2.62 22.97 23.91
CA LYS A 843 -2.12 24.18 24.58
C LYS A 843 -3.15 24.84 25.50
N ASP A 844 -4.38 24.31 25.60
CA ASP A 844 -5.40 24.91 26.45
C ASP A 844 -5.00 24.84 27.95
N PRO A 845 -5.15 25.94 28.70
CA PRO A 845 -4.77 25.99 30.12
C PRO A 845 -5.62 25.10 31.03
N ALA A 846 -6.80 24.67 30.60
CA ALA A 846 -7.65 23.76 31.39
C ALA A 846 -7.13 22.33 31.43
N LEU A 847 -6.23 21.95 30.51
CA LEU A 847 -5.67 20.61 30.43
C LEU A 847 -4.52 20.40 31.42
N GLY A 848 -4.56 19.26 32.12
CA GLY A 848 -3.43 18.74 32.88
C GLY A 848 -2.30 18.23 31.97
N ASP A 849 -1.10 18.08 32.54
CA ASP A 849 0.09 17.64 31.78
C ASP A 849 -0.10 16.24 31.16
N VAL A 850 -0.91 15.38 31.79
CA VAL A 850 -1.20 14.03 31.30
C VAL A 850 -2.05 14.08 30.02
N GLU A 851 -3.10 14.90 30.02
CA GLU A 851 -3.98 15.10 28.87
C GLU A 851 -3.23 15.73 27.71
N LYS A 852 -2.38 16.74 27.97
CA LYS A 852 -1.53 17.37 26.94
C LYS A 852 -0.59 16.37 26.29
N ALA A 853 0.15 15.61 27.12
CA ALA A 853 1.06 14.58 26.63
C ALA A 853 0.33 13.47 25.86
N SER A 854 -0.89 13.12 26.25
CA SER A 854 -1.73 12.15 25.52
C SER A 854 -2.10 12.65 24.12
N ILE A 855 -2.54 13.92 24.01
CA ILE A 855 -2.85 14.53 22.72
C ILE A 855 -1.61 14.59 21.82
N GLU A 856 -0.49 15.11 22.33
CA GLU A 856 0.78 15.21 21.59
C GLU A 856 1.29 13.84 21.13
N ALA A 857 1.20 12.83 21.99
CA ALA A 857 1.57 11.46 21.62
C ALA A 857 0.65 10.87 20.52
N ASN A 858 -0.65 11.17 20.56
CA ASN A 858 -1.57 10.72 19.52
C ASN A 858 -1.32 11.44 18.18
N ILE A 859 -0.98 12.74 18.20
CA ILE A 859 -0.54 13.47 17.00
C ILE A 859 0.69 12.80 16.40
N ALA A 860 1.74 12.58 17.21
CA ALA A 860 2.98 11.97 16.76
C ALA A 860 2.77 10.54 16.22
N LYS A 861 1.94 9.74 16.89
CA LYS A 861 1.59 8.39 16.43
C LYS A 861 0.90 8.40 15.07
N ARG A 862 -0.06 9.31 14.86
CA ARG A 862 -0.82 9.40 13.61
C ARG A 862 0.09 9.88 12.49
N LEU A 863 0.83 10.98 12.69
CA LEU A 863 1.85 11.47 11.75
C LEU A 863 2.83 10.37 11.30
N ALA A 864 3.26 9.52 12.23
CA ALA A 864 4.20 8.44 11.94
C ALA A 864 3.66 7.33 11.02
N VAL A 865 2.34 7.24 10.83
CA VAL A 865 1.70 6.17 10.05
C VAL A 865 0.69 6.66 9.00
N THR A 866 0.54 7.97 8.82
CA THR A 866 -0.35 8.53 7.80
C THR A 866 0.12 8.11 6.41
N ASP A 867 -0.85 7.76 5.57
CA ASP A 867 -0.69 7.39 4.17
C ASP A 867 -1.77 8.14 3.38
N ASP A 868 -1.36 9.01 2.46
CA ASP A 868 -2.30 9.83 1.67
C ASP A 868 -2.94 9.05 0.52
N PHE A 869 -2.39 7.87 0.19
CA PHE A 869 -2.83 7.01 -0.91
C PHE A 869 -3.07 5.56 -0.44
N PRO A 870 -3.93 5.32 0.57
CA PRO A 870 -4.10 4.00 1.19
C PRO A 870 -4.64 2.93 0.24
N SER A 871 -5.21 3.32 -0.90
CA SER A 871 -5.70 2.42 -1.97
C SER A 871 -4.58 1.84 -2.84
N THR A 872 -3.34 2.32 -2.71
CA THR A 872 -2.19 1.80 -3.45
C THR A 872 -0.94 1.70 -2.59
N ILE A 873 0.07 1.00 -3.10
CA ILE A 873 1.37 0.84 -2.43
C ILE A 873 2.48 1.65 -3.08
N ILE A 874 2.21 2.25 -4.25
CA ILE A 874 3.23 2.91 -5.07
C ILE A 874 3.43 4.37 -4.72
N ALA A 875 2.62 4.94 -3.83
CA ALA A 875 2.68 6.31 -3.37
C ALA A 875 2.14 6.36 -1.95
N SER A 876 2.53 7.38 -1.17
CA SER A 876 2.03 7.55 0.19
C SER A 876 2.05 8.98 0.72
N VAL A 877 2.59 9.93 -0.06
CA VAL A 877 2.82 11.31 0.38
C VAL A 877 2.21 12.25 -0.63
N ASP A 878 1.33 13.11 -0.13
CA ASP A 878 0.73 14.27 -0.77
C ASP A 878 0.82 15.43 0.24
N THR A 879 1.72 16.38 -0.02
CA THR A 879 2.03 17.47 0.93
C THR A 879 1.02 18.61 0.89
N ASP A 880 0.40 18.88 -0.25
CA ASP A 880 -0.52 20.00 -0.43
C ASP A 880 -2.01 19.59 -0.51
N GLY A 881 -2.27 18.29 -0.62
CA GLY A 881 -3.58 17.67 -0.55
C GLY A 881 -4.34 17.72 -1.87
N ASP A 882 -3.66 17.91 -3.00
CA ASP A 882 -4.29 18.02 -4.32
C ASP A 882 -4.62 16.66 -4.96
N GLY A 883 -4.17 15.56 -4.34
CA GLY A 883 -4.37 14.20 -4.80
C GLY A 883 -3.28 13.69 -5.75
N MET A 884 -2.19 14.43 -5.94
CA MET A 884 -1.02 14.01 -6.72
C MET A 884 0.13 13.63 -5.77
N PRO A 885 0.78 12.47 -5.99
CA PRO A 885 1.91 12.08 -5.17
C PRO A 885 3.16 12.92 -5.45
N ASN A 886 3.86 13.36 -4.40
CA ASN A 886 5.15 14.04 -4.51
C ASN A 886 6.25 13.15 -5.11
N PHE A 887 6.16 11.84 -4.86
CA PHE A 887 7.06 10.82 -5.38
C PHE A 887 6.41 9.44 -5.32
N PHE A 888 6.82 8.56 -6.23
CA PHE A 888 6.45 7.15 -6.16
C PHE A 888 7.41 6.36 -5.27
N ALA A 889 6.98 5.19 -4.79
CA ALA A 889 7.82 4.27 -4.04
C ALA A 889 9.00 3.79 -4.92
N PRO A 890 10.19 3.55 -4.35
CA PRO A 890 11.37 3.15 -5.12
C PRO A 890 11.20 1.86 -5.95
N PHE A 891 10.30 0.96 -5.53
CA PHE A 891 10.00 -0.29 -6.25
C PHE A 891 8.89 -0.13 -7.32
N ALA A 892 8.25 1.04 -7.40
CA ALA A 892 7.17 1.28 -8.35
C ALA A 892 7.71 1.28 -9.78
N THR A 893 7.18 0.39 -10.62
CA THR A 893 7.52 0.33 -12.04
C THR A 893 6.66 1.26 -12.88
N GLU A 894 7.10 1.62 -14.08
CA GLU A 894 6.29 2.43 -15.03
C GLU A 894 4.92 1.80 -15.31
N GLN A 895 4.87 0.46 -15.37
CA GLN A 895 3.61 -0.27 -15.57
C GLN A 895 2.66 -0.07 -14.37
N MET A 896 3.16 -0.17 -13.14
CA MET A 896 2.35 0.02 -11.93
C MET A 896 1.82 1.46 -11.84
N ILE A 897 2.66 2.45 -12.18
CA ILE A 897 2.27 3.87 -12.22
C ILE A 897 1.20 4.10 -13.31
N THR A 898 1.39 3.52 -14.50
CA THR A 898 0.39 3.65 -15.58
C THR A 898 -0.94 3.01 -15.21
N GLN A 899 -0.91 1.84 -14.55
CA GLN A 899 -2.12 1.12 -14.14
C GLN A 899 -2.87 1.79 -13.00
N SER A 900 -2.18 2.55 -12.12
CA SER A 900 -2.84 3.27 -11.04
C SER A 900 -3.56 4.53 -11.50
N GLY A 901 -3.17 5.08 -12.66
CA GLY A 901 -3.68 6.37 -13.16
C GLY A 901 -3.14 7.59 -12.39
N LEU A 902 -2.24 7.39 -11.42
CA LEU A 902 -1.62 8.48 -10.68
C LEU A 902 -0.58 9.22 -11.53
N VAL A 903 -0.52 10.54 -11.36
CA VAL A 903 0.46 11.41 -12.02
C VAL A 903 1.30 12.08 -10.95
N LEU A 904 2.61 12.08 -11.14
CA LEU A 904 3.55 12.75 -10.24
C LEU A 904 3.24 14.24 -10.16
N ASP A 905 3.26 14.78 -8.96
CA ASP A 905 3.08 16.21 -8.73
C ASP A 905 4.24 17.01 -9.39
N PRO A 906 3.94 17.97 -10.28
CA PRO A 906 4.94 18.82 -10.89
C PRO A 906 5.41 20.00 -10.02
N ASP A 907 4.70 20.36 -8.95
CA ASP A 907 4.95 21.54 -8.09
C ASP A 907 4.50 21.21 -6.65
N SER A 908 5.33 20.43 -5.97
CA SER A 908 4.99 19.74 -4.72
C SER A 908 4.75 20.65 -3.51
N ASP A 909 5.22 21.90 -3.55
CA ASP A 909 4.97 22.90 -2.51
C ASP A 909 4.08 24.07 -2.96
N ASN A 910 3.58 23.99 -4.20
CA ASN A 910 2.59 24.87 -4.81
C ASN A 910 3.04 26.35 -4.80
N ASP A 911 4.31 26.57 -5.11
CA ASP A 911 4.91 27.91 -5.17
C ASP A 911 5.01 28.48 -6.58
N GLY A 912 4.65 27.68 -7.58
CA GLY A 912 4.63 28.03 -9.00
C GLY A 912 5.92 27.71 -9.74
N VAL A 913 6.91 27.07 -9.09
CA VAL A 913 8.14 26.57 -9.70
C VAL A 913 8.05 25.06 -9.86
N ASN A 914 8.41 24.55 -11.04
CA ASN A 914 8.38 23.10 -11.26
C ASN A 914 9.50 22.40 -10.48
N ASP A 915 9.19 21.28 -9.82
CA ASP A 915 10.09 20.47 -9.01
C ASP A 915 11.43 20.12 -9.70
N GLU A 916 11.44 19.94 -11.03
CA GLU A 916 12.65 19.61 -11.78
C GLU A 916 13.65 20.78 -11.88
N THR A 917 13.14 22.00 -11.73
CA THR A 917 13.92 23.25 -11.81
C THR A 917 14.04 23.95 -10.47
N ASP A 918 13.35 23.41 -9.46
CA ASP A 918 13.32 23.96 -8.11
C ASP A 918 14.55 23.53 -7.29
N ALA A 919 15.17 24.49 -6.61
CA ALA A 919 16.24 24.22 -5.66
C ALA A 919 15.73 23.58 -4.36
N PHE A 920 14.46 23.83 -4.00
CA PHE A 920 13.78 23.35 -2.80
C PHE A 920 12.33 22.92 -3.11
N PRO A 921 12.12 21.85 -3.92
CA PRO A 921 10.81 21.40 -4.43
C PRO A 921 9.74 21.05 -3.39
N LEU A 922 10.06 21.11 -2.08
CA LEU A 922 9.14 20.77 -0.99
C LEU A 922 9.14 21.86 0.11
N ASP A 923 9.71 23.03 -0.16
CA ASP A 923 9.80 24.12 0.81
C ASP A 923 9.90 25.50 0.14
N ALA A 924 8.74 26.02 -0.25
CA ALA A 924 8.51 27.36 -0.80
C ALA A 924 9.15 28.50 0.01
N LYS A 925 9.47 28.28 1.30
CA LYS A 925 10.09 29.31 2.15
C LYS A 925 11.61 29.42 1.93
N ARG A 926 12.21 28.51 1.18
CA ARG A 926 13.65 28.39 0.99
C ARG A 926 14.14 28.75 -0.43
N GLN A 927 13.22 29.02 -1.35
CA GLN A 927 13.46 29.49 -2.73
C GLN A 927 14.60 30.52 -2.86
#